data_AF-A0A1H1E3M5-F1
#
_entry.id   AF-A0A1H1E3M5-F1
#
_cell.length_a   1.000
_cell.length_b   1.000
_cell.length_c   1.000
_cell.angle_alpha   90.00
_cell.angle_beta   90.00
_cell.angle_gamma   90.00
#
_symmetry.space_group_name_H-M   'P 1'
#
loop_
_entity.id
_entity.type
_entity.pdbx_description
1 polymer ?
#
loop_
_entity_poly.entity_id
_entity_poly.type
_entity_poly.pdbx_seq_one_letter_code
_entity_poly.pdbx_strand_id
1 'polypeptide(L)'
;MHKRQHFLTPQRYERFLEHDEESRAFLRDNRLQADSDEQEAVFSGKSLKGLALDKLLISYTAGVDIDALPALLEALVAEYEQLQRKMAVYTEQANVAPLNLGDSEEHHECMQVISLCILLGRQDLLERFVTLMDNGGYAEEDTLYEDLLSRVLPDRYDVDAWYQDYATPLVQTIYATSPEQAASRLQGYCEQWYEHFEHASWYDTHGDDISGYVGYWSFEAAAVALLYGIDTRELLHVIFPHELLAHARSLPAYQGIRWECLGDAEDEQEEDEEELIDEDDEDDSDEDFAYDIKAAGVTLSDAIDAGSIPHLAQALSAYDTVEAILALNLAANQQEEDEAFFDLALALLGWVPGPGHGLKRVLRLVNRDPQKHAEQLYDLLRHVLLNCKLKTSPDALLEESLDAELLRSELAQIIAAVSASATFLALDAQRQALVLSDLEQAGEHLDDLIERIDERLMPWLAVQRNSSAQASGSSARVPAQTSKPQSRRVDNLREHGTFSTHPAASDGGKLSREQINPAATSNWLELSLDDGKLGGVPGAAYKVIFADGSIAEGFLNNLGHTRLEGVPFGPAKVYYGEDPRPYPRQPIKALASSAALIDRDLRSLGFIPAKLDRDDLYAETTGRIAPYCELNALWWEWASARYHGH
;
A
#
# COMPACT_ATOMS: atom_id res chain seq x y z
N MET A 1 7.49 -12.29 4.75
CA MET A 1 6.17 -12.82 4.38
C MET A 1 5.78 -12.33 3.00
N HIS A 2 5.04 -13.14 2.25
CA HIS A 2 4.41 -12.73 1.00
C HIS A 2 2.96 -12.34 1.30
N LYS A 3 2.71 -11.07 1.65
CA LYS A 3 1.36 -10.60 1.98
C LYS A 3 0.41 -10.78 0.80
N ARG A 4 -0.80 -11.25 1.07
CA ARG A 4 -1.81 -11.56 0.05
C ARG A 4 -2.68 -10.37 -0.32
N GLN A 5 -2.83 -9.40 0.57
CA GLN A 5 -3.42 -8.08 0.27
C GLN A 5 -2.46 -6.95 0.62
N HIS A 6 -2.56 -5.85 -0.14
CA HIS A 6 -1.58 -4.77 -0.07
C HIS A 6 -1.78 -3.82 1.11
N PHE A 7 -3.00 -3.72 1.65
CA PHE A 7 -3.32 -2.88 2.82
C PHE A 7 -2.60 -3.30 4.11
N LEU A 8 -2.27 -4.58 4.28
CA LEU A 8 -1.59 -5.05 5.49
C LEU A 8 -0.09 -4.70 5.48
N THR A 9 0.40 -4.07 6.54
CA THR A 9 1.84 -3.83 6.78
C THR A 9 2.41 -4.85 7.76
N PRO A 10 3.73 -5.14 7.73
CA PRO A 10 4.36 -6.00 8.74
C PRO A 10 4.14 -5.49 10.16
N GLN A 11 4.24 -4.17 10.39
CA GLN A 11 4.02 -3.53 11.68
C GLN A 11 2.59 -3.74 12.19
N ARG A 12 1.58 -3.65 11.31
CA ARG A 12 0.17 -3.87 11.66
C ARG A 12 -0.09 -5.33 12.02
N TYR A 13 0.55 -6.28 11.35
CA TYR A 13 0.49 -7.70 11.71
C TYR A 13 1.17 -7.99 13.06
N GLU A 14 2.36 -7.43 13.31
CA GLU A 14 3.04 -7.56 14.61
C GLU A 14 2.20 -6.99 15.74
N ARG A 15 1.65 -5.78 15.56
CA ARG A 15 0.75 -5.13 16.52
C ARG A 15 -0.55 -5.90 16.76
N PHE A 16 -1.11 -6.55 15.73
CA PHE A 16 -2.26 -7.44 15.90
C PHE A 16 -1.91 -8.63 16.81
N LEU A 17 -0.75 -9.26 16.62
CA LEU A 17 -0.33 -10.40 17.45
C LEU A 17 -0.12 -10.00 18.91
N GLU A 18 0.48 -8.83 19.16
CA GLU A 18 0.58 -8.25 20.50
C GLU A 18 -0.81 -8.02 21.10
N HIS A 19 -1.74 -7.44 20.33
CA HIS A 19 -3.11 -7.15 20.79
C HIS A 19 -3.95 -8.41 21.07
N ASP A 20 -3.81 -9.49 20.29
CA ASP A 20 -4.47 -10.78 20.56
C ASP A 20 -3.95 -11.39 21.87
N GLU A 21 -2.63 -11.35 22.11
CA GLU A 21 -2.05 -11.85 23.36
C GLU A 21 -2.49 -11.01 24.58
N GLU A 22 -2.45 -9.67 24.47
CA GLU A 22 -2.93 -8.77 25.52
C GLU A 22 -4.42 -8.94 25.81
N SER A 23 -5.26 -9.05 24.78
CA SER A 23 -6.71 -9.20 24.93
C SER A 23 -7.08 -10.55 25.55
N ARG A 24 -6.42 -11.64 25.15
CA ARG A 24 -6.60 -12.96 25.79
C ARG A 24 -6.11 -12.97 27.24
N ALA A 25 -5.02 -12.27 27.56
CA ALA A 25 -4.57 -12.11 28.93
C ALA A 25 -5.57 -11.29 29.77
N PHE A 26 -6.10 -10.20 29.21
CA PHE A 26 -7.11 -9.36 29.85
C PHE A 26 -8.38 -10.15 30.16
N LEU A 27 -8.95 -10.87 29.18
CA LEU A 27 -10.18 -11.66 29.33
C LEU A 27 -10.02 -12.87 30.27
N ARG A 28 -8.80 -13.32 30.54
CA ARG A 28 -8.52 -14.36 31.55
C ARG A 28 -8.52 -13.81 32.97
N ASP A 29 -7.96 -12.62 33.16
CA ASP A 29 -7.66 -12.06 34.48
C ASP A 29 -8.69 -11.00 34.95
N ASN A 30 -9.62 -10.58 34.08
CA ASN A 30 -10.65 -9.57 34.32
C ASN A 30 -12.05 -10.10 33.94
N ARG A 31 -13.11 -9.37 34.32
CA ARG A 31 -14.50 -9.64 33.91
C ARG A 31 -15.03 -8.47 33.08
N LEU A 32 -15.84 -8.75 32.07
CA LEU A 32 -16.53 -7.72 31.30
C LEU A 32 -17.73 -7.14 32.08
N GLN A 33 -18.19 -5.96 31.70
CA GLN A 33 -19.39 -5.36 32.28
C GLN A 33 -20.64 -6.05 31.72
N ALA A 34 -21.45 -6.64 32.61
CA ALA A 34 -22.70 -7.31 32.28
C ALA A 34 -23.66 -7.31 33.49
N ASP A 35 -24.92 -7.65 33.26
CA ASP A 35 -25.97 -7.72 34.28
C ASP A 35 -25.98 -9.04 35.07
N SER A 36 -25.36 -10.11 34.54
CA SER A 36 -25.20 -11.41 35.22
C SER A 36 -23.88 -12.10 34.86
N ASP A 37 -23.49 -13.11 35.64
CA ASP A 37 -22.27 -13.90 35.38
C ASP A 37 -22.39 -14.74 34.10
N GLU A 38 -23.60 -15.18 33.75
CA GLU A 38 -23.92 -15.91 32.51
C GLU A 38 -23.83 -14.99 31.28
N GLN A 39 -24.35 -13.76 31.39
CA GLN A 39 -24.24 -12.75 30.32
C GLN A 39 -22.78 -12.34 30.11
N GLU A 40 -22.03 -12.13 31.19
CA GLU A 40 -20.58 -11.86 31.14
C GLU A 40 -19.83 -12.98 30.43
N ALA A 41 -20.15 -14.23 30.75
CA ALA A 41 -19.54 -15.39 30.11
C ALA A 41 -19.81 -15.43 28.60
N VAL A 42 -21.03 -15.08 28.15
CA VAL A 42 -21.39 -14.93 26.73
C VAL A 42 -20.59 -13.81 26.07
N PHE A 43 -20.52 -12.62 26.65
CA PHE A 43 -19.74 -11.50 26.09
C PHE A 43 -18.25 -11.87 25.95
N SER A 44 -17.66 -12.44 27.01
CA SER A 44 -16.28 -12.97 26.98
C SER A 44 -16.11 -14.06 25.92
N GLY A 45 -17.14 -14.88 25.69
CA GLY A 45 -17.18 -15.88 24.62
C GLY A 45 -17.18 -15.26 23.22
N LYS A 46 -18.03 -14.26 22.97
CA LYS A 46 -18.06 -13.54 21.68
C LYS A 46 -16.72 -12.87 21.39
N SER A 47 -16.07 -12.26 22.39
CA SER A 47 -14.73 -11.66 22.24
C SER A 47 -13.65 -12.70 21.91
N LEU A 48 -13.61 -13.84 22.60
CA LEU A 48 -12.63 -14.91 22.32
C LEU A 48 -12.82 -15.55 20.94
N LYS A 49 -14.08 -15.71 20.50
CA LYS A 49 -14.45 -16.14 19.15
C LYS A 49 -13.95 -15.15 18.10
N GLY A 50 -14.26 -13.85 18.27
CA GLY A 50 -13.81 -12.78 17.36
C GLY A 50 -12.30 -12.78 17.18
N LEU A 51 -11.55 -12.76 18.30
CA LEU A 51 -10.08 -12.84 18.29
C LEU A 51 -9.55 -14.11 17.59
N ALA A 52 -10.26 -15.24 17.63
CA ALA A 52 -9.86 -16.46 16.95
C ALA A 52 -10.13 -16.40 15.42
N LEU A 53 -11.23 -15.77 15.01
CA LEU A 53 -11.55 -15.52 13.60
C LEU A 53 -10.55 -14.53 13.00
N ASP A 54 -10.40 -13.36 13.63
CA ASP A 54 -9.48 -12.31 13.23
C ASP A 54 -8.07 -12.86 13.03
N LYS A 55 -7.60 -13.70 13.97
CA LYS A 55 -6.28 -14.33 13.91
C LYS A 55 -6.12 -15.30 12.74
N LEU A 56 -7.17 -16.03 12.38
CA LEU A 56 -7.18 -16.89 11.20
C LEU A 56 -7.14 -16.05 9.91
N LEU A 57 -8.03 -15.06 9.81
CA LEU A 57 -8.15 -14.16 8.66
C LEU A 57 -6.86 -13.38 8.41
N ILE A 58 -6.33 -12.69 9.42
CA ILE A 58 -5.10 -11.89 9.28
C ILE A 58 -3.87 -12.75 9.04
N SER A 59 -3.82 -13.99 9.56
CA SER A 59 -2.73 -14.92 9.21
C SER A 59 -2.76 -15.30 7.73
N TYR A 60 -3.93 -15.54 7.17
CA TYR A 60 -4.06 -15.74 5.71
C TYR A 60 -3.64 -14.47 4.95
N THR A 61 -4.19 -13.30 5.29
CA THR A 61 -3.88 -11.99 4.67
C THR A 61 -2.40 -11.66 4.69
N ALA A 62 -1.73 -11.94 5.81
CA ALA A 62 -0.32 -11.64 6.00
C ALA A 62 0.62 -12.58 5.24
N GLY A 63 0.12 -13.68 4.68
CA GLY A 63 0.95 -14.63 3.92
C GLY A 63 1.57 -15.73 4.78
N VAL A 64 0.90 -16.14 5.87
CA VAL A 64 1.24 -17.39 6.58
C VAL A 64 0.97 -18.57 5.65
N ASP A 65 1.76 -19.64 5.81
CA ASP A 65 1.63 -20.87 5.05
C ASP A 65 0.22 -21.48 5.22
N ILE A 66 -0.37 -21.98 4.13
CA ILE A 66 -1.71 -22.56 4.14
C ILE A 66 -1.74 -23.81 5.04
N ASP A 67 -0.65 -24.57 5.09
CA ASP A 67 -0.51 -25.75 5.94
C ASP A 67 -0.59 -25.45 7.46
N ALA A 68 -0.45 -24.18 7.87
CA ALA A 68 -0.60 -23.75 9.27
C ALA A 68 -2.03 -23.31 9.63
N LEU A 69 -2.88 -22.98 8.65
CA LEU A 69 -4.24 -22.48 8.89
C LEU A 69 -5.19 -23.50 9.52
N PRO A 70 -5.13 -24.83 9.23
CA PRO A 70 -6.02 -25.82 9.86
C PRO A 70 -5.97 -25.85 11.38
N ALA A 71 -4.85 -25.47 12.01
CA ALA A 71 -4.73 -25.38 13.46
C ALA A 71 -5.42 -24.14 14.05
N LEU A 72 -5.43 -23.02 13.31
CA LEU A 72 -6.16 -21.80 13.67
C LEU A 72 -7.67 -22.00 13.50
N LEU A 73 -8.09 -22.65 12.41
CA LEU A 73 -9.49 -23.02 12.18
C LEU A 73 -10.02 -23.98 13.26
N GLU A 74 -9.23 -24.95 13.70
CA GLU A 74 -9.62 -25.86 14.79
C GLU A 74 -9.79 -25.14 16.13
N ALA A 75 -8.96 -24.13 16.42
CA ALA A 75 -9.12 -23.26 17.58
C ALA A 75 -10.40 -22.40 17.48
N LEU A 76 -10.68 -21.84 16.31
CA LEU A 76 -11.90 -21.06 16.04
C LEU A 76 -13.17 -21.91 16.25
N VAL A 77 -13.26 -23.12 15.69
CA VAL A 77 -14.40 -24.02 15.90
C VAL A 77 -14.55 -24.42 17.37
N ALA A 78 -13.45 -24.57 18.12
CA ALA A 78 -13.52 -24.78 19.57
C ALA A 78 -14.09 -23.57 20.33
N GLU A 79 -13.77 -22.32 19.93
CA GLU A 79 -14.35 -21.13 20.55
C GLU A 79 -15.85 -21.01 20.25
N TYR A 80 -16.32 -21.36 19.04
CA TYR A 80 -17.77 -21.47 18.74
C TYR A 80 -18.48 -22.50 19.64
N GLU A 81 -17.90 -23.69 19.85
CA GLU A 81 -18.47 -24.69 20.76
C GLU A 81 -18.55 -24.19 22.21
N GLN A 82 -17.59 -23.38 22.67
CA GLN A 82 -17.64 -22.79 24.01
C GLN A 82 -18.65 -21.63 24.09
N LEU A 83 -18.72 -20.78 23.06
CA LEU A 83 -19.71 -19.71 22.94
C LEU A 83 -21.13 -20.28 22.97
N GLN A 84 -21.39 -21.33 22.18
CA GLN A 84 -22.69 -22.01 22.13
C GLN A 84 -23.11 -22.51 23.53
N ARG A 85 -22.21 -23.17 24.26
CA ARG A 85 -22.49 -23.65 25.64
C ARG A 85 -22.78 -22.51 26.61
N LYS A 86 -22.06 -21.38 26.50
CA LYS A 86 -22.29 -20.18 27.31
C LYS A 86 -23.65 -19.57 27.01
N MET A 87 -23.98 -19.43 25.72
CA MET A 87 -25.29 -18.93 25.26
C MET A 87 -26.42 -19.84 25.72
N ALA A 88 -26.27 -21.17 25.63
CA ALA A 88 -27.28 -22.13 26.06
C ALA A 88 -27.62 -22.06 27.56
N VAL A 89 -26.63 -21.71 28.40
CA VAL A 89 -26.86 -21.44 29.83
C VAL A 89 -27.57 -20.10 30.02
N TYR A 90 -27.13 -19.05 29.32
CA TYR A 90 -27.69 -17.70 29.45
C TYR A 90 -29.13 -17.57 28.95
N THR A 91 -29.47 -18.24 27.84
CA THR A 91 -30.81 -18.20 27.22
C THR A 91 -31.77 -19.26 27.77
N GLU A 92 -31.28 -20.15 28.64
CA GLU A 92 -31.97 -21.37 29.09
C GLU A 92 -32.40 -22.33 27.94
N GLN A 93 -31.75 -22.23 26.77
CA GLN A 93 -32.05 -23.04 25.59
C GLN A 93 -30.85 -23.90 25.19
N ALA A 94 -30.95 -25.23 25.30
CA ALA A 94 -29.85 -26.15 24.98
C ALA A 94 -29.32 -26.01 23.54
N ASN A 95 -30.22 -25.68 22.62
CA ASN A 95 -30.01 -25.65 21.18
C ASN A 95 -30.16 -24.20 20.66
N VAL A 96 -29.26 -23.32 21.05
CA VAL A 96 -29.13 -21.97 20.47
C VAL A 96 -27.95 -21.96 19.49
N ALA A 97 -28.09 -21.31 18.34
CA ALA A 97 -26.99 -21.10 17.41
C ALA A 97 -25.99 -20.06 17.97
N PRO A 98 -24.67 -20.18 17.68
CA PRO A 98 -23.69 -19.17 18.06
C PRO A 98 -23.72 -17.90 17.18
N LEU A 99 -24.39 -17.96 16.01
CA LEU A 99 -24.55 -16.89 15.03
C LEU A 99 -26.00 -16.82 14.55
N ASN A 100 -26.43 -15.63 14.13
CA ASN A 100 -27.75 -15.37 13.55
C ASN A 100 -27.67 -15.10 12.04
N LEU A 101 -28.22 -15.99 11.21
CA LEU A 101 -28.22 -15.81 9.74
C LEU A 101 -29.09 -14.62 9.27
N GLY A 102 -30.01 -14.13 10.11
CA GLY A 102 -30.76 -12.90 9.83
C GLY A 102 -29.96 -11.60 10.05
N ASP A 103 -28.75 -11.69 10.63
CA ASP A 103 -27.82 -10.57 10.73
C ASP A 103 -26.76 -10.67 9.62
N SER A 104 -26.50 -9.57 8.91
CA SER A 104 -25.66 -9.57 7.71
C SER A 104 -24.20 -9.93 8.00
N GLU A 105 -23.64 -9.45 9.12
CA GLU A 105 -22.26 -9.76 9.52
C GLU A 105 -22.15 -11.18 10.06
N GLU A 106 -23.07 -11.62 10.92
CA GLU A 106 -23.05 -12.99 11.45
C GLU A 106 -23.39 -14.06 10.37
N HIS A 107 -24.17 -13.72 9.34
CA HIS A 107 -24.39 -14.56 8.15
C HIS A 107 -23.10 -14.70 7.33
N HIS A 108 -22.45 -13.58 6.99
CA HIS A 108 -21.20 -13.60 6.25
C HIS A 108 -20.09 -14.34 7.01
N GLU A 109 -19.99 -14.14 8.33
CA GLU A 109 -19.08 -14.93 9.17
C GLU A 109 -19.37 -16.44 9.10
N CYS A 110 -20.64 -16.85 9.11
CA CYS A 110 -21.03 -18.26 8.94
C CYS A 110 -20.57 -18.82 7.58
N MET A 111 -20.83 -18.09 6.50
CA MET A 111 -20.41 -18.47 5.14
C MET A 111 -18.89 -18.57 5.02
N GLN A 112 -18.15 -17.63 5.60
CA GLN A 112 -16.69 -17.67 5.63
C GLN A 112 -16.16 -18.90 6.38
N VAL A 113 -16.71 -19.23 7.56
CA VAL A 113 -16.26 -20.39 8.36
C VAL A 113 -16.53 -21.72 7.66
N ILE A 114 -17.73 -21.90 7.09
CA ILE A 114 -18.08 -23.06 6.27
C ILE A 114 -17.09 -23.19 5.11
N SER A 115 -16.88 -22.10 4.38
CA SER A 115 -16.00 -22.05 3.22
C SER A 115 -14.54 -22.33 3.57
N LEU A 116 -14.05 -21.83 4.71
CA LEU A 116 -12.71 -22.12 5.22
C LEU A 116 -12.54 -23.60 5.59
N CYS A 117 -13.57 -24.25 6.16
CA CYS A 117 -13.54 -25.68 6.44
C CYS A 117 -13.47 -26.51 5.14
N ILE A 118 -14.22 -26.11 4.12
CA ILE A 118 -14.25 -26.75 2.79
C ILE A 118 -12.90 -26.54 2.08
N LEU A 119 -12.43 -25.31 1.94
CA LEU A 119 -11.20 -24.97 1.23
C LEU A 119 -9.94 -25.57 1.87
N LEU A 120 -9.93 -25.76 3.19
CA LEU A 120 -8.84 -26.45 3.92
C LEU A 120 -9.06 -27.96 4.06
N GLY A 121 -10.13 -28.53 3.48
CA GLY A 121 -10.43 -29.96 3.52
C GLY A 121 -10.73 -30.53 4.91
N ARG A 122 -11.15 -29.69 5.86
CA ARG A 122 -11.45 -30.05 7.25
C ARG A 122 -12.95 -30.37 7.43
N GLN A 123 -13.40 -31.45 6.78
CA GLN A 123 -14.78 -31.95 6.94
C GLN A 123 -15.13 -32.23 8.41
N ASP A 124 -14.18 -32.68 9.21
CA ASP A 124 -14.36 -32.92 10.65
C ASP A 124 -14.63 -31.65 11.46
N LEU A 125 -14.18 -30.48 10.99
CA LEU A 125 -14.49 -29.18 11.58
C LEU A 125 -15.80 -28.62 11.02
N LEU A 126 -16.08 -28.84 9.74
CA LEU A 126 -17.35 -28.48 9.11
C LEU A 126 -18.52 -29.14 9.84
N GLU A 127 -18.49 -30.47 10.00
CA GLU A 127 -19.55 -31.22 10.70
C GLU A 127 -19.79 -30.69 12.13
N ARG A 128 -18.72 -30.34 12.85
CA ARG A 128 -18.83 -29.77 14.21
C ARG A 128 -19.48 -28.38 14.21
N PHE A 129 -19.08 -27.50 13.30
CA PHE A 129 -19.62 -26.14 13.21
C PHE A 129 -21.08 -26.13 12.75
N VAL A 130 -21.37 -26.84 11.65
CA VAL A 130 -22.72 -27.01 11.08
C VAL A 130 -23.68 -27.62 12.11
N THR A 131 -23.23 -28.58 12.92
CA THR A 131 -24.03 -29.13 14.03
C THR A 131 -24.49 -28.05 15.03
N LEU A 132 -23.72 -26.97 15.25
CA LEU A 132 -24.15 -25.88 16.14
C LEU A 132 -25.26 -25.02 15.50
N MET A 133 -25.16 -24.78 14.19
CA MET A 133 -26.11 -23.98 13.41
C MET A 133 -27.42 -24.73 13.14
N ASP A 134 -27.34 -25.97 12.65
CA ASP A 134 -28.49 -26.85 12.40
C ASP A 134 -29.31 -27.09 13.68
N ASN A 135 -28.64 -27.36 14.82
CA ASN A 135 -29.36 -27.52 16.09
C ASN A 135 -30.07 -26.24 16.52
N GLY A 136 -29.49 -25.07 16.23
CA GLY A 136 -30.09 -23.76 16.47
C GLY A 136 -31.27 -23.42 15.56
N GLY A 137 -31.54 -24.25 14.55
CA GLY A 137 -32.71 -24.15 13.68
C GLY A 137 -32.45 -23.64 12.27
N TYR A 138 -31.20 -23.58 11.79
CA TYR A 138 -30.85 -23.04 10.46
C TYR A 138 -30.78 -24.07 9.31
N ALA A 139 -31.02 -25.36 9.59
CA ALA A 139 -31.20 -26.34 8.52
C ALA A 139 -32.52 -26.08 7.79
N GLU A 140 -32.55 -26.21 6.45
CA GLU A 140 -33.72 -25.95 5.59
C GLU A 140 -34.11 -24.45 5.45
N GLU A 141 -33.32 -23.51 5.98
CA GLU A 141 -33.72 -22.08 6.07
C GLU A 141 -33.00 -21.12 5.11
N ASP A 142 -31.86 -21.48 4.52
CA ASP A 142 -31.08 -20.58 3.64
C ASP A 142 -30.44 -21.33 2.45
N THR A 143 -30.68 -20.84 1.23
CA THR A 143 -30.18 -21.44 -0.01
C THR A 143 -28.65 -21.51 -0.07
N LEU A 144 -27.92 -20.42 0.22
CA LEU A 144 -26.46 -20.43 0.11
C LEU A 144 -25.83 -21.34 1.17
N TYR A 145 -26.39 -21.37 2.37
CA TYR A 145 -26.03 -22.31 3.43
C TYR A 145 -26.21 -23.77 2.98
N GLU A 146 -27.40 -24.14 2.51
CA GLU A 146 -27.68 -25.51 2.07
C GLU A 146 -26.90 -25.91 0.81
N ASP A 147 -26.73 -25.01 -0.16
CA ASP A 147 -25.95 -25.26 -1.38
C ASP A 147 -24.49 -25.58 -1.09
N LEU A 148 -23.83 -24.78 -0.25
CA LEU A 148 -22.44 -25.07 0.17
C LEU A 148 -22.33 -26.43 0.86
N LEU A 149 -23.34 -26.82 1.65
CA LEU A 149 -23.32 -28.04 2.45
C LEU A 149 -23.73 -29.29 1.64
N SER A 150 -24.68 -29.19 0.70
CA SER A 150 -25.21 -30.32 -0.09
C SER A 150 -24.14 -31.01 -0.94
N ARG A 151 -23.07 -30.28 -1.27
CA ARG A 151 -21.92 -30.74 -2.04
C ARG A 151 -20.90 -31.53 -1.21
N VAL A 152 -20.97 -31.46 0.13
CA VAL A 152 -19.94 -32.01 1.05
C VAL A 152 -20.51 -32.81 2.23
N LEU A 153 -21.79 -32.66 2.57
CA LEU A 153 -22.51 -33.39 3.61
C LEU A 153 -23.72 -34.12 3.00
N PRO A 154 -24.09 -35.31 3.53
CA PRO A 154 -25.30 -36.02 3.11
C PRO A 154 -26.57 -35.38 3.67
N ASP A 155 -27.72 -35.78 3.13
CA ASP A 155 -29.06 -35.50 3.67
C ASP A 155 -29.36 -34.00 3.91
N ARG A 156 -28.85 -33.13 3.02
CA ARG A 156 -29.15 -31.68 2.98
C ARG A 156 -30.43 -31.36 2.20
N TYR A 157 -30.86 -30.11 2.30
CA TYR A 157 -32.13 -29.63 1.79
C TYR A 157 -31.97 -28.88 0.46
N ASP A 158 -33.08 -28.75 -0.27
CA ASP A 158 -33.21 -27.94 -1.48
C ASP A 158 -34.13 -26.78 -1.11
N VAL A 159 -33.60 -25.55 -1.15
CA VAL A 159 -34.21 -24.37 -0.53
C VAL A 159 -34.17 -23.21 -1.52
N ASP A 160 -35.29 -22.50 -1.65
CA ASP A 160 -35.48 -21.34 -2.55
C ASP A 160 -35.86 -20.09 -1.72
N ALA A 161 -34.99 -19.78 -0.75
CA ALA A 161 -35.11 -18.65 0.17
C ALA A 161 -33.75 -18.44 0.87
N TRP A 162 -33.30 -17.19 1.00
CA TRP A 162 -32.06 -16.84 1.70
C TRP A 162 -32.23 -15.54 2.48
N TYR A 163 -31.40 -15.34 3.52
CA TYR A 163 -31.56 -14.24 4.46
C TYR A 163 -30.99 -12.90 4.01
N GLN A 164 -29.97 -12.90 3.15
CA GLN A 164 -29.14 -11.72 2.88
C GLN A 164 -29.02 -11.44 1.38
N ASP A 165 -29.37 -10.22 0.97
CA ASP A 165 -29.40 -9.84 -0.45
C ASP A 165 -28.03 -9.95 -1.14
N TYR A 166 -26.92 -9.75 -0.40
CA TYR A 166 -25.56 -9.93 -0.92
C TYR A 166 -25.30 -11.37 -1.40
N ALA A 167 -26.02 -12.37 -0.88
CA ALA A 167 -25.88 -13.76 -1.32
C ALA A 167 -26.49 -13.99 -2.72
N THR A 168 -27.45 -13.16 -3.15
CA THR A 168 -28.23 -13.33 -4.38
C THR A 168 -27.36 -13.55 -5.62
N PRO A 169 -26.33 -12.73 -5.93
CA PRO A 169 -25.53 -12.94 -7.14
C PRO A 169 -24.67 -14.21 -7.08
N LEU A 170 -24.37 -14.70 -5.87
CA LEU A 170 -23.64 -15.95 -5.65
C LEU A 170 -24.56 -17.18 -5.75
N VAL A 171 -25.81 -17.10 -5.28
CA VAL A 171 -26.86 -18.10 -5.55
C VAL A 171 -27.13 -18.17 -7.06
N GLN A 172 -27.34 -17.04 -7.73
CA GLN A 172 -27.48 -16.98 -9.19
C GLN A 172 -26.25 -17.52 -9.95
N THR A 173 -25.06 -17.48 -9.34
CA THR A 173 -23.83 -18.09 -9.89
C THR A 173 -23.90 -19.62 -9.87
N ILE A 174 -24.49 -20.21 -8.83
CA ILE A 174 -24.68 -21.66 -8.66
C ILE A 174 -25.67 -22.21 -9.69
N TYR A 175 -26.81 -21.54 -9.86
CA TYR A 175 -27.89 -21.94 -10.78
C TYR A 175 -27.70 -21.43 -12.22
N ALA A 176 -26.51 -20.94 -12.58
CA ALA A 176 -26.22 -20.49 -13.95
C ALA A 176 -26.35 -21.64 -14.97
N THR A 177 -26.88 -21.34 -16.16
CA THR A 177 -27.20 -22.33 -17.21
C THR A 177 -25.99 -22.70 -18.10
N SER A 178 -24.87 -21.99 -17.95
CA SER A 178 -23.62 -22.25 -18.67
C SER A 178 -22.39 -21.94 -17.81
N PRO A 179 -21.23 -22.59 -18.04
CA PRO A 179 -20.01 -22.29 -17.32
C PRO A 179 -19.47 -20.87 -17.59
N GLU A 180 -19.74 -20.31 -18.77
CA GLU A 180 -19.41 -18.92 -19.10
C GLU A 180 -20.26 -17.93 -18.28
N GLN A 181 -21.57 -18.17 -18.16
CA GLN A 181 -22.45 -17.36 -17.30
C GLN A 181 -22.06 -17.50 -15.82
N ALA A 182 -21.74 -18.70 -15.35
CA ALA A 182 -21.28 -18.93 -13.98
C ALA A 182 -20.00 -18.15 -13.67
N ALA A 183 -19.01 -18.17 -14.57
CA ALA A 183 -17.78 -17.39 -14.42
C ALA A 183 -18.04 -15.87 -14.43
N SER A 184 -18.94 -15.40 -15.31
CA SER A 184 -19.32 -13.99 -15.39
C SER A 184 -20.07 -13.50 -14.14
N ARG A 185 -21.02 -14.28 -13.62
CA ARG A 185 -21.77 -13.94 -12.40
C ARG A 185 -20.86 -13.96 -11.17
N LEU A 186 -19.93 -14.93 -11.07
CA LEU A 186 -18.92 -14.98 -10.01
C LEU A 186 -17.99 -13.74 -10.04
N GLN A 187 -17.64 -13.26 -11.23
CA GLN A 187 -16.87 -12.01 -11.38
C GLN A 187 -17.69 -10.80 -10.91
N GLY A 188 -18.93 -10.65 -11.38
CA GLY A 188 -19.80 -9.54 -10.97
C GLY A 188 -20.02 -9.49 -9.46
N TYR A 189 -20.27 -10.65 -8.83
CA TYR A 189 -20.32 -10.80 -7.39
C TYR A 189 -19.03 -10.29 -6.72
N CYS A 190 -17.85 -10.69 -7.22
CA CYS A 190 -16.58 -10.25 -6.65
C CYS A 190 -16.34 -8.74 -6.81
N GLU A 191 -16.75 -8.15 -7.93
CA GLU A 191 -16.62 -6.70 -8.20
C GLU A 191 -17.55 -5.86 -7.30
N GLN A 192 -18.74 -6.38 -6.95
CA GLN A 192 -19.71 -5.71 -6.07
C GLN A 192 -19.56 -6.08 -4.57
N TRP A 193 -18.76 -7.10 -4.23
CA TRP A 193 -18.69 -7.67 -2.87
C TRP A 193 -18.44 -6.64 -1.77
N TYR A 194 -17.55 -5.67 -2.00
CA TYR A 194 -17.20 -4.67 -0.97
C TYR A 194 -18.35 -3.68 -0.72
N GLU A 195 -19.02 -3.22 -1.78
CA GLU A 195 -20.13 -2.26 -1.72
C GLU A 195 -21.32 -2.84 -0.93
N HIS A 196 -21.57 -4.15 -1.05
CA HIS A 196 -22.60 -4.86 -0.27
C HIS A 196 -22.38 -4.90 1.25
N PHE A 197 -21.22 -4.47 1.75
CA PHE A 197 -20.88 -4.47 3.18
C PHE A 197 -20.57 -3.07 3.72
N GLU A 198 -21.02 -1.99 3.07
CA GLU A 198 -20.81 -0.61 3.57
C GLU A 198 -21.34 -0.41 5.01
N HIS A 199 -22.42 -1.10 5.39
CA HIS A 199 -22.97 -1.08 6.75
C HIS A 199 -22.16 -1.87 7.78
N ALA A 200 -21.19 -2.69 7.36
CA ALA A 200 -20.51 -3.63 8.24
C ALA A 200 -19.46 -2.94 9.13
N SER A 201 -19.35 -3.39 10.37
CA SER A 201 -18.43 -2.85 11.39
C SER A 201 -16.93 -2.89 11.00
N TRP A 202 -16.58 -3.72 10.02
CA TRP A 202 -15.23 -3.90 9.48
C TRP A 202 -14.96 -3.15 8.15
N TYR A 203 -15.97 -2.49 7.58
CA TYR A 203 -15.82 -1.66 6.38
C TYR A 203 -14.83 -0.51 6.62
N ASP A 204 -14.04 -0.17 5.60
CA ASP A 204 -12.98 0.86 5.61
C ASP A 204 -11.91 0.79 6.72
N THR A 205 -11.93 -0.24 7.57
CA THR A 205 -10.92 -0.45 8.62
C THR A 205 -9.50 -0.55 8.08
N HIS A 206 -9.31 -0.89 6.79
CA HIS A 206 -8.01 -0.84 6.14
C HIS A 206 -7.34 0.54 6.20
N GLY A 207 -8.11 1.64 6.24
CA GLY A 207 -7.62 3.02 6.22
C GLY A 207 -7.15 3.61 7.56
N ASP A 208 -7.40 2.94 8.69
CA ASP A 208 -7.03 3.43 10.03
C ASP A 208 -6.12 2.42 10.78
N ASP A 209 -5.10 2.92 11.47
CA ASP A 209 -4.12 2.10 12.22
C ASP A 209 -4.68 1.51 13.55
N ILE A 210 -5.89 1.92 13.96
CA ILE A 210 -6.54 1.47 15.21
C ILE A 210 -7.55 0.35 14.94
N SER A 211 -8.37 0.47 13.90
CA SER A 211 -9.42 -0.48 13.56
C SER A 211 -8.84 -1.77 12.96
N GLY A 212 -9.36 -2.92 13.40
CA GLY A 212 -8.69 -4.22 13.28
C GLY A 212 -8.77 -4.90 11.92
N TYR A 213 -8.39 -4.25 10.81
CA TYR A 213 -8.36 -4.86 9.48
C TYR A 213 -7.59 -6.19 9.47
N VAL A 214 -8.32 -7.25 9.15
CA VAL A 214 -7.80 -8.63 9.07
C VAL A 214 -7.75 -9.18 7.64
N GLY A 215 -8.19 -8.41 6.64
CA GLY A 215 -8.32 -8.83 5.24
C GLY A 215 -9.76 -8.77 4.76
N TYR A 216 -9.95 -8.49 3.47
CA TYR A 216 -11.25 -8.48 2.81
C TYR A 216 -11.33 -9.68 1.87
N TRP A 217 -12.02 -10.74 2.29
CA TRP A 217 -11.98 -12.03 1.58
C TRP A 217 -13.37 -12.63 1.42
N SER A 218 -13.74 -12.94 0.19
CA SER A 218 -14.86 -13.85 -0.08
C SER A 218 -14.34 -15.29 -0.13
N PHE A 219 -14.45 -16.01 0.97
CA PHE A 219 -14.15 -17.44 0.97
C PHE A 219 -15.28 -18.24 0.33
N GLU A 220 -16.51 -17.75 0.46
CA GLU A 220 -17.74 -18.26 -0.13
C GLU A 220 -17.70 -18.27 -1.66
N ALA A 221 -17.22 -17.21 -2.33
CA ALA A 221 -16.99 -17.23 -3.78
C ALA A 221 -16.00 -18.33 -4.19
N ALA A 222 -14.93 -18.54 -3.42
CA ALA A 222 -13.95 -19.59 -3.71
C ALA A 222 -14.49 -21.00 -3.41
N ALA A 223 -15.32 -21.17 -2.37
CA ALA A 223 -15.99 -22.44 -2.08
C ALA A 223 -16.99 -22.79 -3.18
N VAL A 224 -17.82 -21.85 -3.63
CA VAL A 224 -18.72 -22.03 -4.79
C VAL A 224 -17.92 -22.40 -6.04
N ALA A 225 -16.85 -21.66 -6.35
CA ALA A 225 -15.99 -21.95 -7.50
C ALA A 225 -15.25 -23.31 -7.42
N LEU A 226 -15.05 -23.85 -6.22
CA LEU A 226 -14.52 -25.19 -6.00
C LEU A 226 -15.59 -26.26 -6.24
N LEU A 227 -16.75 -26.13 -5.59
CA LEU A 227 -17.78 -27.17 -5.47
C LEU A 227 -18.64 -27.33 -6.74
N TYR A 228 -18.80 -26.24 -7.48
CA TYR A 228 -19.54 -26.17 -8.76
C TYR A 228 -18.60 -26.08 -9.97
N GLY A 229 -17.29 -26.28 -9.76
CA GLY A 229 -16.33 -26.46 -10.85
C GLY A 229 -16.16 -25.25 -11.79
N ILE A 230 -16.46 -24.04 -11.32
CA ILE A 230 -16.45 -22.80 -12.10
C ILE A 230 -15.03 -22.44 -12.53
N ASP A 231 -14.86 -21.98 -13.78
CA ASP A 231 -13.57 -21.49 -14.24
C ASP A 231 -13.25 -20.11 -13.66
N THR A 232 -12.10 -20.00 -13.01
CA THR A 232 -11.64 -18.79 -12.31
C THR A 232 -10.30 -18.29 -12.88
N ARG A 233 -9.95 -18.66 -14.12
CA ARG A 233 -8.67 -18.29 -14.73
C ARG A 233 -8.58 -16.80 -15.10
N GLU A 234 -9.71 -16.18 -15.40
CA GLU A 234 -9.80 -14.76 -15.80
C GLU A 234 -10.21 -13.85 -14.64
N LEU A 235 -10.81 -14.43 -13.58
CA LEU A 235 -11.05 -13.75 -12.32
C LEU A 235 -9.69 -13.43 -11.66
N LEU A 236 -9.48 -12.15 -11.30
CA LEU A 236 -8.25 -11.65 -10.68
C LEU A 236 -8.56 -10.65 -9.54
N HIS A 237 -9.76 -10.73 -8.97
CA HIS A 237 -10.24 -9.74 -7.99
C HIS A 237 -9.55 -9.89 -6.63
N VAL A 238 -9.20 -8.77 -5.99
CA VAL A 238 -8.34 -8.74 -4.79
C VAL A 238 -8.95 -9.46 -3.57
N ILE A 239 -10.29 -9.53 -3.51
CA ILE A 239 -11.03 -10.22 -2.44
C ILE A 239 -11.16 -11.73 -2.66
N PHE A 240 -10.79 -12.25 -3.84
CA PHE A 240 -10.94 -13.67 -4.17
C PHE A 240 -9.68 -14.46 -3.76
N PRO A 241 -9.78 -15.48 -2.88
CA PRO A 241 -8.62 -16.14 -2.28
C PRO A 241 -8.00 -17.21 -3.22
N HIS A 242 -7.40 -16.75 -4.32
CA HIS A 242 -6.83 -17.59 -5.38
C HIS A 242 -5.86 -18.69 -4.90
N GLU A 243 -4.95 -18.38 -3.97
CA GLU A 243 -4.00 -19.39 -3.46
C GLU A 243 -4.70 -20.49 -2.67
N LEU A 244 -5.70 -20.13 -1.87
CA LEU A 244 -6.47 -21.07 -1.07
C LEU A 244 -7.37 -21.95 -1.95
N LEU A 245 -7.99 -21.40 -3.00
CA LEU A 245 -8.68 -22.20 -4.02
C LEU A 245 -7.74 -23.16 -4.75
N ALA A 246 -6.52 -22.71 -5.09
CA ALA A 246 -5.53 -23.57 -5.73
C ALA A 246 -5.06 -24.71 -4.81
N HIS A 247 -4.89 -24.44 -3.51
CA HIS A 247 -4.65 -25.47 -2.49
C HIS A 247 -5.83 -26.46 -2.42
N ALA A 248 -7.06 -25.98 -2.29
CA ALA A 248 -8.26 -26.80 -2.22
C ALA A 248 -8.41 -27.73 -3.44
N ARG A 249 -8.23 -27.20 -4.66
CA ARG A 249 -8.26 -27.96 -5.92
C ARG A 249 -7.19 -29.07 -6.01
N SER A 250 -6.14 -29.03 -5.20
CA SER A 250 -5.13 -30.09 -5.12
C SER A 250 -5.55 -31.28 -4.24
N LEU A 251 -6.47 -31.07 -3.28
CA LEU A 251 -6.88 -32.06 -2.30
C LEU A 251 -7.64 -33.22 -2.97
N PRO A 252 -7.38 -34.49 -2.59
CA PRO A 252 -8.02 -35.65 -3.21
C PRO A 252 -9.55 -35.65 -3.16
N ALA A 253 -10.16 -35.02 -2.15
CA ALA A 253 -11.62 -34.93 -2.00
C ALA A 253 -12.31 -34.16 -3.14
N TYR A 254 -11.61 -33.18 -3.74
CA TYR A 254 -12.15 -32.31 -4.78
C TYR A 254 -11.62 -32.67 -6.18
N GLN A 255 -10.77 -33.71 -6.28
CA GLN A 255 -10.27 -34.22 -7.56
C GLN A 255 -11.38 -34.92 -8.35
N GLY A 256 -11.86 -34.24 -9.39
CA GLY A 256 -12.87 -34.78 -10.30
C GLY A 256 -14.16 -33.97 -10.35
N ILE A 257 -14.34 -32.97 -9.47
CA ILE A 257 -15.43 -32.00 -9.59
C ILE A 257 -15.34 -31.32 -10.96
N ARG A 258 -16.48 -31.20 -11.63
CA ARG A 258 -16.69 -30.49 -12.88
C ARG A 258 -17.91 -29.59 -12.71
N TRP A 259 -18.03 -28.62 -13.60
CA TRP A 259 -19.26 -27.87 -13.75
C TRP A 259 -20.40 -28.81 -14.14
N GLU A 260 -21.58 -28.61 -13.55
CA GLU A 260 -22.83 -29.33 -13.81
C GLU A 260 -23.98 -28.30 -13.86
N CYS A 261 -24.98 -28.52 -14.71
CA CYS A 261 -26.10 -27.60 -14.88
C CYS A 261 -27.16 -27.86 -13.81
N LEU A 262 -27.49 -26.84 -13.02
CA LEU A 262 -28.52 -26.93 -11.98
C LEU A 262 -29.76 -26.09 -12.28
N GLY A 263 -29.63 -25.04 -13.12
CA GLY A 263 -30.79 -24.35 -13.68
C GLY A 263 -31.55 -25.21 -14.69
N ASP A 264 -32.88 -25.14 -14.66
CA ASP A 264 -33.75 -25.70 -15.68
C ASP A 264 -33.59 -24.95 -17.02
N ALA A 265 -33.87 -25.64 -18.13
CA ALA A 265 -33.72 -25.10 -19.49
C ALA A 265 -34.99 -24.36 -20.00
N GLU A 266 -35.73 -23.74 -19.09
CA GLU A 266 -36.92 -22.90 -19.31
C GLU A 266 -36.60 -21.56 -18.61
N ASP A 267 -36.55 -20.39 -19.26
CA ASP A 267 -37.01 -19.97 -20.58
C ASP A 267 -35.92 -19.27 -21.43
N GLU A 268 -35.91 -19.49 -22.76
CA GLU A 268 -35.14 -18.67 -23.72
C GLU A 268 -35.82 -17.29 -24.00
N GLN A 269 -36.51 -16.71 -23.00
CA GLN A 269 -37.32 -15.48 -23.14
C GLN A 269 -37.24 -14.53 -21.92
N GLU A 270 -36.06 -14.30 -21.37
CA GLU A 270 -35.72 -12.97 -20.83
C GLU A 270 -35.03 -12.17 -21.95
N GLU A 271 -35.82 -11.73 -22.94
CA GLU A 271 -35.46 -10.59 -23.78
C GLU A 271 -35.62 -9.34 -22.92
N ASP A 272 -34.51 -8.72 -22.50
CA ASP A 272 -34.40 -7.31 -22.10
C ASP A 272 -35.69 -6.64 -21.57
N GLU A 273 -36.29 -7.18 -20.49
CA GLU A 273 -37.22 -6.40 -19.68
C GLU A 273 -36.38 -5.42 -18.87
N GLU A 274 -36.07 -4.28 -19.49
CA GLU A 274 -35.94 -3.02 -18.79
C GLU A 274 -37.16 -2.92 -17.86
N GLU A 275 -36.99 -3.27 -16.58
CA GLU A 275 -37.98 -2.93 -15.57
C GLU A 275 -38.20 -1.42 -15.68
N LEU A 276 -39.43 -1.06 -16.04
CA LEU A 276 -39.93 0.30 -15.91
C LEU A 276 -40.01 0.62 -14.42
N ILE A 277 -38.85 0.94 -13.85
CA ILE A 277 -38.73 1.81 -12.69
C ILE A 277 -39.56 3.05 -13.04
N ASP A 278 -40.59 3.34 -12.25
CA ASP A 278 -41.36 4.57 -12.41
C ASP A 278 -40.37 5.75 -12.33
N GLU A 279 -40.30 6.59 -13.38
CA GLU A 279 -39.38 7.75 -13.50
C GLU A 279 -39.64 8.88 -12.46
N ASP A 280 -40.28 8.56 -11.32
CA ASP A 280 -40.72 9.48 -10.27
C ASP A 280 -40.14 9.13 -8.86
N ASP A 281 -39.33 8.06 -8.70
CA ASP A 281 -38.59 7.74 -7.46
C ASP A 281 -37.05 7.63 -7.67
N GLU A 282 -36.49 8.14 -8.78
CA GLU A 282 -35.06 8.47 -8.90
C GLU A 282 -34.76 9.81 -8.18
N ASP A 283 -34.57 9.76 -6.85
CA ASP A 283 -33.91 10.83 -6.08
C ASP A 283 -33.23 10.22 -4.83
N ASP A 284 -31.93 10.53 -4.64
CA ASP A 284 -31.06 10.23 -3.48
C ASP A 284 -30.49 8.79 -3.26
N SER A 285 -29.63 8.28 -4.17
CA SER A 285 -28.46 7.45 -3.76
C SER A 285 -27.25 7.44 -4.72
N ASP A 286 -27.45 7.44 -6.04
CA ASP A 286 -26.40 7.02 -6.99
C ASP A 286 -25.47 8.15 -7.50
N GLU A 287 -25.68 9.41 -7.09
CA GLU A 287 -24.86 10.56 -7.57
C GLU A 287 -23.51 10.73 -6.83
N ASP A 288 -23.27 10.10 -5.68
CA ASP A 288 -22.16 10.48 -4.77
C ASP A 288 -20.91 9.57 -4.79
N PHE A 289 -20.88 8.43 -5.51
CA PHE A 289 -19.67 7.60 -5.61
C PHE A 289 -18.65 8.18 -6.61
N ALA A 290 -17.92 9.21 -6.18
CA ALA A 290 -16.74 9.73 -6.86
C ALA A 290 -15.45 9.24 -6.19
N TYR A 291 -14.57 8.57 -6.95
CA TYR A 291 -13.21 8.31 -6.48
C TYR A 291 -12.50 9.63 -6.16
N ASP A 292 -11.78 9.72 -5.03
CA ASP A 292 -10.76 10.76 -4.87
C ASP A 292 -9.64 10.48 -5.87
N ILE A 293 -9.72 11.15 -7.03
CA ILE A 293 -8.77 11.06 -8.14
C ILE A 293 -7.32 11.31 -7.68
N LYS A 294 -7.11 12.09 -6.61
CA LYS A 294 -5.77 12.37 -6.06
C LYS A 294 -5.24 11.19 -5.29
N ALA A 295 -6.06 10.59 -4.42
CA ALA A 295 -5.72 9.35 -3.73
C ALA A 295 -5.49 8.21 -4.74
N ALA A 296 -6.33 8.13 -5.77
CA ALA A 296 -6.15 7.18 -6.87
C ALA A 296 -4.84 7.40 -7.64
N GLY A 297 -4.46 8.65 -7.93
CA GLY A 297 -3.21 9.00 -8.61
C GLY A 297 -1.94 8.76 -7.77
N VAL A 298 -2.03 8.86 -6.43
CA VAL A 298 -0.96 8.40 -5.52
C VAL A 298 -0.81 6.89 -5.61
N THR A 299 -1.91 6.13 -5.49
CA THR A 299 -1.91 4.66 -5.60
C THR A 299 -1.38 4.16 -6.94
N LEU A 300 -1.76 4.80 -8.05
CA LEU A 300 -1.19 4.53 -9.38
C LEU A 300 0.32 4.78 -9.41
N SER A 301 0.77 5.92 -8.86
CA SER A 301 2.19 6.29 -8.89
C SER A 301 3.07 5.27 -8.15
N ASP A 302 2.65 4.83 -6.96
CA ASP A 302 3.34 3.77 -6.19
C ASP A 302 3.41 2.45 -6.97
N ALA A 303 2.34 2.09 -7.67
CA ALA A 303 2.27 0.88 -8.47
C ALA A 303 3.10 0.95 -9.77
N ILE A 304 3.26 2.15 -10.35
CA ILE A 304 4.19 2.39 -11.47
C ILE A 304 5.63 2.27 -11.01
N ASP A 305 6.02 2.95 -9.92
CA ASP A 305 7.36 2.89 -9.35
C ASP A 305 7.73 1.45 -8.92
N ALA A 306 6.75 0.69 -8.38
CA ALA A 306 6.91 -0.72 -8.04
C ALA A 306 6.95 -1.67 -9.27
N GLY A 307 6.57 -1.19 -10.46
CA GLY A 307 6.54 -1.96 -11.71
C GLY A 307 5.40 -2.98 -11.82
N SER A 308 4.32 -2.84 -11.06
CA SER A 308 3.22 -3.81 -11.01
C SER A 308 2.11 -3.61 -12.05
N ILE A 309 2.01 -2.43 -12.65
CA ILE A 309 0.97 -2.07 -13.64
C ILE A 309 1.53 -1.58 -14.99
N PRO A 310 2.30 -2.43 -15.71
CA PRO A 310 3.11 -1.97 -16.85
C PRO A 310 2.32 -1.53 -18.09
N HIS A 311 1.07 -1.95 -18.27
CA HIS A 311 0.24 -1.56 -19.42
C HIS A 311 -0.45 -0.22 -19.15
N LEU A 312 -0.98 -0.04 -17.94
CA LEU A 312 -1.51 1.23 -17.47
C LEU A 312 -0.42 2.31 -17.42
N ALA A 313 0.81 1.96 -17.00
CA ALA A 313 1.97 2.87 -17.04
C ALA A 313 2.31 3.37 -18.46
N GLN A 314 2.21 2.50 -19.48
CA GLN A 314 2.42 2.91 -20.88
C GLN A 314 1.23 3.67 -21.46
N ALA A 315 -0.01 3.35 -21.07
CA ALA A 315 -1.16 4.16 -21.44
C ALA A 315 -1.04 5.59 -20.88
N LEU A 316 -0.64 5.72 -19.61
CA LEU A 316 -0.36 6.99 -18.95
C LEU A 316 0.78 7.78 -19.64
N SER A 317 1.88 7.11 -19.98
CA SER A 317 3.02 7.75 -20.66
C SER A 317 2.70 8.11 -22.12
N ALA A 318 1.79 7.38 -22.78
CA ALA A 318 1.27 7.75 -24.09
C ALA A 318 0.36 8.97 -24.03
N TYR A 319 -0.58 9.04 -23.08
CA TYR A 319 -1.34 10.26 -22.79
C TYR A 319 -0.42 11.46 -22.51
N ASP A 320 0.59 11.27 -21.66
CA ASP A 320 1.56 12.30 -21.33
C ASP A 320 2.45 12.69 -22.53
N THR A 321 2.65 11.81 -23.51
CA THR A 321 3.36 12.18 -24.75
C THR A 321 2.47 12.96 -25.71
N VAL A 322 1.22 12.52 -25.88
CA VAL A 322 0.22 13.15 -26.76
C VAL A 322 -0.07 14.59 -26.32
N GLU A 323 -0.46 14.80 -25.07
CA GLU A 323 -0.85 16.14 -24.60
C GLU A 323 0.35 17.12 -24.56
N ALA A 324 1.60 16.64 -24.47
CA ALA A 324 2.79 17.51 -24.59
C ALA A 324 2.92 18.08 -26.00
N ILE A 325 2.78 17.22 -27.01
CA ILE A 325 2.90 17.62 -28.42
C ILE A 325 1.74 18.52 -28.83
N LEU A 326 0.52 18.22 -28.34
CA LEU A 326 -0.64 19.08 -28.58
C LEU A 326 -0.46 20.45 -27.90
N ALA A 327 0.04 20.51 -26.65
CA ALA A 327 0.35 21.76 -25.98
C ALA A 327 1.44 22.57 -26.71
N LEU A 328 2.50 21.93 -27.18
CA LEU A 328 3.58 22.58 -27.95
C LEU A 328 3.05 23.23 -29.24
N ASN A 329 2.12 22.56 -29.93
CA ASN A 329 1.47 23.09 -31.13
C ASN A 329 0.39 24.16 -30.86
N LEU A 330 -0.07 24.29 -29.63
CA LEU A 330 -1.04 25.31 -29.19
C LEU A 330 -0.37 26.54 -28.58
N ALA A 331 0.92 26.49 -28.29
CA ALA A 331 1.68 27.59 -27.70
C ALA A 331 1.57 28.87 -28.54
N ALA A 332 1.06 29.95 -27.94
CA ALA A 332 0.82 31.23 -28.60
C ALA A 332 2.01 32.19 -28.51
N ASN A 333 3.02 31.88 -27.71
CA ASN A 333 4.21 32.70 -27.50
C ASN A 333 5.42 31.87 -27.00
N GLN A 334 6.62 32.48 -27.06
CA GLN A 334 7.88 31.83 -26.69
C GLN A 334 7.90 31.24 -25.27
N GLN A 335 7.19 31.84 -24.30
CA GLN A 335 7.17 31.29 -22.94
C GLN A 335 6.37 29.99 -22.88
N GLU A 336 5.18 29.96 -23.49
CA GLU A 336 4.36 28.75 -23.61
C GLU A 336 5.09 27.67 -24.44
N GLU A 337 5.82 28.06 -25.48
CA GLU A 337 6.65 27.17 -26.30
C GLU A 337 7.79 26.57 -25.46
N ASP A 338 8.53 27.40 -24.73
CA ASP A 338 9.61 26.95 -23.82
C ASP A 338 9.09 26.11 -22.64
N GLU A 339 7.85 26.31 -22.19
CA GLU A 339 7.19 25.50 -21.17
C GLU A 339 6.75 24.14 -21.73
N ALA A 340 6.06 24.11 -22.86
CA ALA A 340 5.62 22.88 -23.52
C ALA A 340 6.78 22.01 -24.02
N PHE A 341 7.86 22.63 -24.52
CA PHE A 341 9.09 21.94 -24.92
C PHE A 341 9.75 21.22 -23.73
N PHE A 342 9.82 21.88 -22.57
CA PHE A 342 10.29 21.24 -21.34
C PHE A 342 9.35 20.12 -20.87
N ASP A 343 8.03 20.31 -20.98
CA ASP A 343 7.06 19.28 -20.60
C ASP A 343 7.03 18.07 -21.56
N LEU A 344 7.46 18.23 -22.81
CA LEU A 344 7.74 17.15 -23.76
C LEU A 344 8.98 16.36 -23.36
N ALA A 345 10.07 17.02 -22.97
CA ALA A 345 11.26 16.36 -22.44
C ALA A 345 10.93 15.49 -21.21
N LEU A 346 10.11 16.03 -20.29
CA LEU A 346 9.61 15.31 -19.13
C LEU A 346 8.65 14.16 -19.48
N ALA A 347 7.81 14.29 -20.50
CA ALA A 347 6.96 13.20 -20.98
C ALA A 347 7.78 12.02 -21.53
N LEU A 348 8.85 12.30 -22.29
CA LEU A 348 9.78 11.28 -22.79
C LEU A 348 10.52 10.57 -21.65
N LEU A 349 10.97 11.30 -20.63
CA LEU A 349 11.53 10.73 -19.40
C LEU A 349 10.56 9.79 -18.67
N GLY A 350 9.25 10.07 -18.75
CA GLY A 350 8.18 9.23 -18.20
C GLY A 350 8.16 7.79 -18.70
N TRP A 351 8.77 7.50 -19.86
CA TRP A 351 8.85 6.15 -20.41
C TRP A 351 9.90 5.25 -19.78
N VAL A 352 10.86 5.80 -19.02
CA VAL A 352 11.94 5.02 -18.38
C VAL A 352 11.34 4.03 -17.35
N PRO A 353 11.43 2.69 -17.56
CA PRO A 353 10.70 1.73 -16.73
C PRO A 353 11.15 1.73 -15.27
N GLY A 354 10.19 1.94 -14.36
CA GLY A 354 10.44 2.20 -12.95
C GLY A 354 10.49 3.70 -12.68
N PRO A 355 11.68 4.29 -12.42
CA PRO A 355 11.78 5.63 -11.85
C PRO A 355 11.42 6.77 -12.79
N GLY A 356 11.20 6.53 -14.09
CA GLY A 356 10.88 7.59 -15.06
C GLY A 356 9.63 8.41 -14.68
N HIS A 357 8.60 7.74 -14.15
CA HIS A 357 7.37 8.38 -13.68
C HIS A 357 7.61 9.26 -12.44
N GLY A 358 8.21 8.69 -11.39
CA GLY A 358 8.58 9.44 -10.19
C GLY A 358 9.52 10.61 -10.49
N LEU A 359 10.59 10.38 -11.28
CA LEU A 359 11.52 11.42 -11.75
C LEU A 359 10.78 12.57 -12.42
N LYS A 360 10.00 12.26 -13.46
CA LYS A 360 9.19 13.24 -14.19
C LYS A 360 8.38 14.12 -13.24
N ARG A 361 7.68 13.53 -12.26
CA ARG A 361 6.85 14.28 -11.31
C ARG A 361 7.68 15.18 -10.40
N VAL A 362 8.83 14.71 -9.90
CA VAL A 362 9.77 15.52 -9.11
C VAL A 362 10.31 16.70 -9.92
N LEU A 363 10.76 16.48 -11.15
CA LEU A 363 11.28 17.55 -12.01
C LEU A 363 10.19 18.55 -12.41
N ARG A 364 8.96 18.09 -12.71
CA ARG A 364 7.78 18.91 -12.99
C ARG A 364 7.38 19.75 -11.76
N LEU A 365 7.43 19.20 -10.55
CA LEU A 365 7.18 19.89 -9.29
C LEU A 365 8.19 21.01 -9.02
N VAL A 366 9.50 20.70 -9.11
CA VAL A 366 10.57 21.69 -8.87
C VAL A 366 10.59 22.78 -9.94
N ASN A 367 10.28 22.46 -11.20
CA ASN A 367 10.19 23.48 -12.26
C ASN A 367 9.05 24.48 -12.02
N ARG A 368 7.91 24.04 -11.49
CA ARG A 368 6.73 24.91 -11.25
C ARG A 368 6.91 25.90 -10.11
N ASP A 369 7.45 25.45 -8.97
CA ASP A 369 7.79 26.33 -7.84
C ASP A 369 9.16 25.96 -7.26
N PRO A 370 10.25 26.46 -7.89
CA PRO A 370 11.60 26.19 -7.42
C PRO A 370 11.86 26.76 -6.02
N GLN A 371 11.21 27.88 -5.65
CA GLN A 371 11.44 28.53 -4.36
C GLN A 371 10.95 27.67 -3.19
N LYS A 372 9.87 26.90 -3.41
CA LYS A 372 9.28 26.01 -2.41
C LYS A 372 9.91 24.61 -2.40
N HIS A 373 10.25 24.06 -3.57
CA HIS A 373 10.57 22.63 -3.71
C HIS A 373 12.05 22.32 -4.03
N ALA A 374 12.86 23.28 -4.49
CA ALA A 374 14.26 23.01 -4.83
C ALA A 374 15.12 22.59 -3.61
N GLU A 375 14.76 23.02 -2.40
CA GLU A 375 15.43 22.61 -1.16
C GLU A 375 15.15 21.15 -0.75
N GLN A 376 14.26 20.44 -1.47
CA GLN A 376 13.87 19.05 -1.20
C GLN A 376 14.17 18.11 -2.37
N LEU A 377 14.75 18.62 -3.47
CA LEU A 377 14.97 17.87 -4.72
C LEU A 377 15.73 16.55 -4.49
N TYR A 378 16.83 16.54 -3.73
CA TYR A 378 17.57 15.29 -3.48
C TYR A 378 16.82 14.32 -2.55
N ASP A 379 16.02 14.80 -1.60
CA ASP A 379 15.20 13.94 -0.75
C ASP A 379 14.05 13.31 -1.55
N LEU A 380 13.44 14.07 -2.46
CA LEU A 380 12.47 13.58 -3.44
C LEU A 380 13.07 12.54 -4.41
N LEU A 381 14.29 12.75 -4.90
CA LEU A 381 14.98 11.77 -5.75
C LEU A 381 15.32 10.48 -4.98
N ARG A 382 15.73 10.59 -3.70
CA ARG A 382 15.90 9.42 -2.81
C ARG A 382 14.58 8.69 -2.55
N HIS A 383 13.47 9.41 -2.46
CA HIS A 383 12.14 8.81 -2.35
C HIS A 383 11.77 7.97 -3.58
N VAL A 384 12.00 8.49 -4.81
CA VAL A 384 11.81 7.72 -6.06
C VAL A 384 12.67 6.46 -6.07
N LEU A 385 13.95 6.55 -5.66
CA LEU A 385 14.84 5.41 -5.54
C LEU A 385 14.33 4.35 -4.54
N LEU A 386 13.78 4.80 -3.40
CA LEU A 386 13.22 3.93 -2.37
C LEU A 386 12.00 3.15 -2.88
N ASN A 387 11.05 3.83 -3.53
CA ASN A 387 9.84 3.19 -4.09
C ASN A 387 10.20 2.17 -5.17
N CYS A 388 11.10 2.55 -6.09
CA CYS A 388 11.64 1.67 -7.12
C CYS A 388 12.59 0.57 -6.59
N LYS A 389 12.93 0.59 -5.29
CA LYS A 389 13.88 -0.31 -4.61
C LYS A 389 15.28 -0.32 -5.27
N LEU A 390 15.66 0.79 -5.89
CA LEU A 390 16.93 0.98 -6.58
C LEU A 390 18.02 1.37 -5.58
N LYS A 391 19.21 0.77 -5.73
CA LYS A 391 20.39 1.07 -4.90
C LYS A 391 21.46 1.73 -5.76
N THR A 392 21.40 3.05 -5.84
CA THR A 392 22.24 3.95 -6.65
C THR A 392 22.13 5.36 -6.04
N SER A 393 22.92 6.32 -6.50
CA SER A 393 22.77 7.72 -6.11
C SER A 393 21.69 8.45 -6.95
N PRO A 394 21.10 9.55 -6.44
CA PRO A 394 20.30 10.48 -7.24
C PRO A 394 21.03 11.03 -8.47
N ASP A 395 22.35 11.30 -8.38
CA ASP A 395 23.13 11.75 -9.53
C ASP A 395 23.21 10.69 -10.64
N ALA A 396 23.53 9.43 -10.30
CA ALA A 396 23.57 8.33 -11.27
C ALA A 396 22.18 7.94 -11.80
N LEU A 397 21.12 8.17 -11.01
CA LEU A 397 19.74 8.06 -11.49
C LEU A 397 19.45 9.09 -12.58
N LEU A 398 19.80 10.36 -12.35
CA LEU A 398 19.60 11.45 -13.32
C LEU A 398 20.45 11.24 -14.58
N GLU A 399 21.75 10.96 -14.42
CA GLU A 399 22.71 10.80 -15.52
C GLU A 399 22.26 9.72 -16.53
N GLU A 400 21.91 8.52 -16.06
CA GLU A 400 21.49 7.41 -16.93
C GLU A 400 20.03 7.58 -17.45
N SER A 401 19.16 8.30 -16.72
CA SER A 401 17.76 8.49 -17.15
C SER A 401 17.59 9.63 -18.17
N LEU A 402 18.49 10.62 -18.14
CA LEU A 402 18.53 11.76 -19.05
C LEU A 402 19.52 11.57 -20.22
N ASP A 403 20.08 10.36 -20.40
CA ASP A 403 20.95 10.04 -21.54
C ASP A 403 20.21 10.19 -22.88
N ALA A 404 20.58 11.23 -23.63
CA ALA A 404 19.97 11.58 -24.90
C ALA A 404 20.30 10.60 -26.04
N GLU A 405 21.45 9.92 -26.00
CA GLU A 405 21.80 8.89 -27.00
C GLU A 405 20.95 7.63 -26.76
N LEU A 406 20.80 7.22 -25.50
CA LEU A 406 19.99 6.08 -25.10
C LEU A 406 18.51 6.30 -25.39
N LEU A 407 17.93 7.43 -24.96
CA LEU A 407 16.53 7.79 -25.25
C LEU A 407 16.25 7.85 -26.77
N ARG A 408 17.17 8.43 -27.55
CA ARG A 408 17.05 8.49 -29.01
C ARG A 408 17.10 7.10 -29.65
N SER A 409 17.94 6.20 -29.13
CA SER A 409 18.01 4.81 -29.62
C SER A 409 16.73 4.01 -29.33
N GLU A 410 15.96 4.42 -28.32
CA GLU A 410 14.74 3.76 -27.86
C GLU A 410 13.45 4.41 -28.38
N LEU A 411 13.53 5.59 -29.00
CA LEU A 411 12.38 6.37 -29.48
C LEU A 411 11.41 5.58 -30.38
N ALA A 412 11.91 4.65 -31.19
CA ALA A 412 11.06 3.78 -32.02
C ALA A 412 10.11 2.90 -31.19
N GLN A 413 10.45 2.56 -29.95
CA GLN A 413 9.56 1.88 -29.00
C GLN A 413 8.51 2.83 -28.43
N ILE A 414 8.88 4.07 -28.13
CA ILE A 414 7.94 5.12 -27.69
C ILE A 414 6.91 5.39 -28.78
N ILE A 415 7.34 5.64 -30.03
CA ILE A 415 6.45 5.85 -31.19
C ILE A 415 5.50 4.66 -31.38
N ALA A 416 5.99 3.42 -31.28
CA ALA A 416 5.16 2.23 -31.42
C ALA A 416 4.09 2.12 -30.31
N ALA A 417 4.44 2.42 -29.07
CA ALA A 417 3.51 2.38 -27.94
C ALA A 417 2.49 3.53 -27.98
N VAL A 418 2.92 4.75 -28.32
CA VAL A 418 2.01 5.89 -28.55
C VAL A 418 1.02 5.57 -29.66
N SER A 419 1.49 5.07 -30.81
CA SER A 419 0.64 4.71 -31.97
C SER A 419 -0.41 3.65 -31.66
N ALA A 420 -0.17 2.79 -30.66
CA ALA A 420 -1.08 1.73 -30.21
C ALA A 420 -1.99 2.17 -29.03
N SER A 421 -1.81 3.37 -28.49
CA SER A 421 -2.55 3.85 -27.32
C SER A 421 -3.98 4.30 -27.67
N ALA A 422 -4.92 4.10 -26.74
CA ALA A 422 -6.29 4.59 -26.91
C ALA A 422 -6.35 6.11 -27.11
N THR A 423 -5.53 6.87 -26.37
CA THR A 423 -5.45 8.34 -26.46
C THR A 423 -5.05 8.81 -27.86
N PHE A 424 -4.04 8.17 -28.48
CA PHE A 424 -3.67 8.49 -29.87
C PHE A 424 -4.75 8.07 -30.88
N LEU A 425 -5.35 6.90 -30.70
CA LEU A 425 -6.37 6.36 -31.60
C LEU A 425 -7.69 7.16 -31.56
N ALA A 426 -7.96 7.88 -30.47
CA ALA A 426 -9.09 8.80 -30.33
C ALA A 426 -8.91 10.13 -31.09
N LEU A 427 -7.68 10.49 -31.47
CA LEU A 427 -7.41 11.70 -32.25
C LEU A 427 -7.87 11.57 -33.70
N ASP A 428 -8.22 12.69 -34.33
CA ASP A 428 -8.43 12.76 -35.77
C ASP A 428 -7.12 12.55 -36.56
N ALA A 429 -7.24 12.18 -37.84
CA ALA A 429 -6.10 11.85 -38.69
C ALA A 429 -5.08 13.01 -38.88
N GLN A 430 -5.49 14.27 -38.72
CA GLN A 430 -4.56 15.41 -38.80
C GLN A 430 -3.75 15.51 -37.51
N ARG A 431 -4.40 15.39 -36.34
CA ARG A 431 -3.72 15.34 -35.04
C ARG A 431 -2.83 14.10 -34.87
N GLN A 432 -3.26 12.94 -35.37
CA GLN A 432 -2.42 11.73 -35.41
C GLN A 432 -1.13 11.95 -36.22
N ALA A 433 -1.24 12.53 -37.42
CA ALA A 433 -0.08 12.83 -38.25
C ALA A 433 0.86 13.86 -37.59
N LEU A 434 0.30 14.84 -36.89
CA LEU A 434 1.06 15.83 -36.12
C LEU A 434 1.84 15.19 -34.96
N VAL A 435 1.16 14.36 -34.14
CA VAL A 435 1.79 13.67 -33.02
C VAL A 435 2.95 12.77 -33.46
N LEU A 436 2.81 12.03 -34.57
CA LEU A 436 3.91 11.21 -35.10
C LEU A 436 5.06 12.06 -35.65
N SER A 437 4.74 13.09 -36.45
CA SER A 437 5.71 14.05 -37.01
C SER A 437 6.61 14.67 -35.93
N ASP A 438 5.99 15.11 -34.84
CA ASP A 438 6.68 15.93 -33.86
C ASP A 438 7.37 15.06 -32.80
N LEU A 439 6.87 13.85 -32.56
CA LEU A 439 7.57 12.82 -31.79
C LEU A 439 8.82 12.30 -32.53
N GLU A 440 8.78 12.19 -33.86
CA GLU A 440 9.96 11.92 -34.68
C GLU A 440 10.98 13.09 -34.61
N GLN A 441 10.53 14.34 -34.74
CA GLN A 441 11.39 15.54 -34.61
C GLN A 441 11.98 15.70 -33.21
N ALA A 442 11.26 15.36 -32.14
CA ALA A 442 11.79 15.32 -30.78
C ALA A 442 13.00 14.37 -30.65
N GLY A 443 13.07 13.34 -31.51
CA GLY A 443 14.24 12.47 -31.65
C GLY A 443 15.45 13.12 -32.28
N GLU A 444 15.28 14.14 -33.12
CA GLU A 444 16.39 14.93 -33.67
C GLU A 444 16.87 15.96 -32.62
N HIS A 445 15.92 16.59 -31.92
CA HIS A 445 16.13 17.64 -30.90
C HIS A 445 16.33 17.13 -29.47
N LEU A 446 16.67 15.85 -29.29
CA LEU A 446 16.69 15.24 -27.97
C LEU A 446 17.81 15.79 -27.07
N ASP A 447 18.92 16.25 -27.64
CA ASP A 447 19.98 16.96 -26.89
C ASP A 447 19.48 18.33 -26.39
N ASP A 448 18.75 19.08 -27.22
CA ASP A 448 18.17 20.40 -26.88
C ASP A 448 17.12 20.26 -25.76
N LEU A 449 16.32 19.18 -25.80
CA LEU A 449 15.31 18.84 -24.79
C LEU A 449 15.95 18.54 -23.41
N ILE A 450 17.05 17.78 -23.39
CA ILE A 450 17.79 17.47 -22.15
C ILE A 450 18.58 18.69 -21.66
N GLU A 451 19.21 19.47 -22.55
CA GLU A 451 19.88 20.73 -22.16
C GLU A 451 18.89 21.70 -21.49
N ARG A 452 17.63 21.76 -21.95
CA ARG A 452 16.59 22.57 -21.30
C ARG A 452 16.21 22.07 -19.90
N ILE A 453 16.27 20.76 -19.65
CA ILE A 453 16.11 20.20 -18.29
C ILE A 453 17.27 20.65 -17.41
N ASP A 454 18.51 20.53 -17.91
CA ASP A 454 19.72 20.94 -17.20
C ASP A 454 19.72 22.44 -16.87
N GLU A 455 19.48 23.32 -17.85
CA GLU A 455 19.44 24.78 -17.65
C GLU A 455 18.51 25.20 -16.50
N ARG A 456 17.34 24.57 -16.40
CA ARG A 456 16.30 24.93 -15.41
C ARG A 456 16.52 24.29 -14.05
N LEU A 457 17.09 23.08 -13.98
CA LEU A 457 17.15 22.28 -12.75
C LEU A 457 18.56 22.10 -12.16
N MET A 458 19.63 22.13 -12.98
CA MET A 458 21.01 22.04 -12.48
C MET A 458 21.42 23.14 -11.48
N PRO A 459 20.93 24.40 -11.58
CA PRO A 459 21.21 25.42 -10.54
C PRO A 459 20.79 24.96 -9.14
N TRP A 460 19.68 24.20 -9.06
CA TRP A 460 19.13 23.68 -7.81
C TRP A 460 19.82 22.38 -7.37
N LEU A 461 20.11 21.47 -8.30
CA LEU A 461 20.92 20.28 -8.04
C LEU A 461 22.29 20.67 -7.45
N ALA A 462 22.95 21.69 -8.01
CA ALA A 462 24.26 22.16 -7.54
C ALA A 462 24.24 22.71 -6.09
N VAL A 463 23.13 23.29 -5.63
CA VAL A 463 22.94 23.74 -4.24
C VAL A 463 22.79 22.53 -3.31
N GLN A 464 22.07 21.50 -3.75
CA GLN A 464 21.70 20.32 -2.95
C GLN A 464 22.77 19.23 -2.87
N ARG A 465 23.65 19.11 -3.87
CA ARG A 465 24.80 18.16 -3.94
C ARG A 465 25.71 18.14 -2.70
N ASN A 466 25.63 19.15 -1.84
CA ASN A 466 26.57 19.42 -0.75
C ASN A 466 26.09 19.07 0.68
N SER A 467 25.16 18.14 0.84
CA SER A 467 24.93 17.51 2.17
C SER A 467 26.14 16.68 2.65
N SER A 468 27.12 16.39 1.78
CA SER A 468 28.48 15.95 2.13
C SER A 468 29.60 16.68 1.35
N ALA A 469 29.79 17.97 1.68
CA ALA A 469 31.06 18.74 1.60
C ALA A 469 31.82 18.89 0.26
N GLN A 470 31.71 20.08 -0.35
CA GLN A 470 32.79 20.66 -1.17
C GLN A 470 33.96 21.16 -0.31
N ALA A 471 35.17 20.72 -0.64
CA ALA A 471 36.42 21.27 -0.09
C ALA A 471 36.84 22.54 -0.85
N SER A 472 36.40 23.72 -0.38
CA SER A 472 36.79 25.00 -0.99
C SER A 472 38.25 25.37 -0.73
N GLY A 473 39.08 25.23 -1.78
CA GLY A 473 40.46 25.69 -1.79
C GLY A 473 40.58 27.22 -1.80
N SER A 474 41.30 27.76 -0.80
CA SER A 474 41.99 29.06 -0.81
C SER A 474 41.20 30.32 -1.23
N SER A 475 40.73 31.10 -0.24
CA SER A 475 41.14 32.51 -0.11
C SER A 475 40.87 33.13 1.26
N ALA A 476 41.85 33.94 1.70
CA ALA A 476 41.85 35.01 2.72
C ALA A 476 40.88 34.98 3.93
N ARG A 477 41.48 35.01 5.14
CA ARG A 477 40.83 35.29 6.43
C ARG A 477 40.12 36.66 6.49
N VAL A 478 38.96 36.72 7.15
CA VAL A 478 38.56 37.84 8.04
C VAL A 478 37.82 37.26 9.26
N PRO A 479 38.18 37.62 10.52
CA PRO A 479 37.44 37.19 11.71
C PRO A 479 36.36 38.22 12.10
N ALA A 480 35.09 37.78 12.19
CA ALA A 480 34.00 38.61 12.73
C ALA A 480 33.97 38.55 14.27
N GLN A 481 33.94 39.71 14.92
CA GLN A 481 33.90 39.86 16.38
C GLN A 481 32.47 40.00 16.90
N THR A 482 32.26 39.63 18.18
CA THR A 482 31.13 40.04 19.07
C THR A 482 29.69 39.61 18.68
N SER A 483 28.75 39.36 19.60
CA SER A 483 28.79 39.11 21.05
C SER A 483 27.45 38.52 21.52
N LYS A 484 27.44 37.50 22.39
CA LYS A 484 26.20 36.98 23.01
C LYS A 484 25.70 37.88 24.16
N PRO A 485 24.39 38.09 24.34
CA PRO A 485 23.84 38.64 25.57
C PRO A 485 23.94 37.62 26.72
N GLN A 486 24.04 38.13 27.95
CA GLN A 486 24.37 37.35 29.15
C GLN A 486 23.15 36.64 29.76
N SER A 487 23.32 35.39 30.20
CA SER A 487 22.51 34.83 31.29
C SER A 487 23.26 34.99 32.62
N ARG A 488 22.61 35.65 33.56
CA ARG A 488 23.14 36.04 34.88
C ARG A 488 23.03 34.84 35.83
N ARG A 489 24.08 34.50 36.57
CA ARG A 489 24.09 33.32 37.47
C ARG A 489 24.48 33.68 38.91
N VAL A 490 23.67 33.18 39.84
CA VAL A 490 23.91 33.00 41.30
C VAL A 490 24.09 34.27 42.14
N ASP A 491 23.61 34.16 43.39
CA ASP A 491 24.13 34.75 44.64
C ASP A 491 23.32 34.06 45.78
N ASN A 492 23.79 33.75 46.99
CA ASN A 492 24.98 34.13 47.76
C ASN A 492 25.31 33.01 48.80
N LEU A 493 26.58 32.60 49.00
CA LEU A 493 27.52 33.03 50.06
C LEU A 493 27.11 32.76 51.54
N ARG A 494 27.89 31.93 52.25
CA ARG A 494 28.54 32.31 53.53
C ARG A 494 29.65 31.37 54.01
N GLU A 495 30.64 31.96 54.68
CA GLU A 495 31.79 31.32 55.32
C GLU A 495 31.82 31.61 56.84
N HIS A 496 32.42 30.68 57.60
CA HIS A 496 33.17 30.83 58.84
C HIS A 496 32.58 31.48 60.13
N GLY A 497 32.59 30.66 61.18
CA GLY A 497 32.99 31.04 62.55
C GLY A 497 32.06 30.51 63.64
N THR A 498 32.50 29.85 64.72
CA THR A 498 33.87 29.52 65.22
C THR A 498 33.69 28.36 66.24
N PHE A 499 34.65 27.69 66.89
CA PHE A 499 35.65 28.22 67.81
C PHE A 499 36.34 27.02 68.52
N SER A 500 37.66 26.92 68.41
CA SER A 500 38.53 26.59 69.54
C SER A 500 39.36 27.85 69.84
N THR A 501 39.53 28.30 71.09
CA THR A 501 38.54 29.01 71.96
C THR A 501 37.08 28.51 72.00
N HIS A 502 36.03 29.35 72.13
CA HIS A 502 34.63 28.87 72.37
C HIS A 502 33.56 29.87 71.86
N PRO A 503 32.42 29.46 71.22
CA PRO A 503 32.02 28.14 70.68
C PRO A 503 31.17 28.14 69.34
N ALA A 504 30.74 26.94 68.89
CA ALA A 504 29.49 26.58 68.15
C ALA A 504 29.34 26.49 66.57
N ALA A 505 29.09 25.24 66.09
CA ALA A 505 28.13 24.73 65.06
C ALA A 505 28.22 24.92 63.50
N SER A 506 28.07 23.77 62.80
CA SER A 506 27.50 23.51 61.43
C SER A 506 28.36 23.60 60.13
N ASP A 507 27.78 23.09 59.02
CA ASP A 507 28.31 22.21 57.94
C ASP A 507 28.80 22.88 56.61
N GLY A 508 29.56 22.13 55.78
CA GLY A 508 29.57 22.23 54.30
C GLY A 508 30.68 22.99 53.52
N GLY A 509 31.59 22.26 52.83
CA GLY A 509 32.15 22.72 51.52
C GLY A 509 33.64 22.55 51.15
N LYS A 510 33.95 21.53 50.32
CA LYS A 510 35.03 21.43 49.28
C LYS A 510 36.54 21.52 49.62
N LEU A 511 37.18 20.35 49.53
CA LEU A 511 38.48 20.05 48.87
C LEU A 511 38.30 18.65 48.20
N SER A 512 39.01 18.21 47.15
CA SER A 512 39.84 18.87 46.15
C SER A 512 40.13 17.88 45.00
N ARG A 513 40.01 18.33 43.74
CA ARG A 513 40.75 17.89 42.53
C ARG A 513 41.63 16.63 42.63
N GLU A 514 41.04 15.45 42.56
CA GLU A 514 41.71 14.22 42.10
C GLU A 514 41.58 14.18 40.57
N GLN A 515 42.67 14.40 39.82
CA GLN A 515 43.52 13.33 39.30
C GLN A 515 42.81 12.27 38.44
N ILE A 516 41.99 12.71 37.48
CA ILE A 516 41.79 11.93 36.25
C ILE A 516 43.08 12.02 35.42
N ASN A 517 43.72 10.88 35.22
CA ASN A 517 44.95 10.72 34.46
C ASN A 517 44.66 10.92 32.95
N PRO A 518 45.25 11.90 32.24
CA PRO A 518 44.86 12.26 30.86
C PRO A 518 45.38 11.30 29.78
N ALA A 519 45.55 10.02 30.12
CA ALA A 519 46.06 8.98 29.23
C ALA A 519 45.54 7.59 29.64
N ALA A 520 44.29 7.26 29.29
CA ALA A 520 43.76 5.87 29.15
C ALA A 520 42.25 5.75 28.77
N THR A 521 41.63 6.74 28.11
CA THR A 521 40.35 6.54 27.42
C THR A 521 40.43 7.15 26.03
N SER A 522 40.72 6.32 25.02
CA SER A 522 40.40 6.72 23.64
C SER A 522 38.88 6.72 23.56
N ASN A 523 38.29 7.91 23.49
CA ASN A 523 36.90 8.02 23.07
C ASN A 523 36.87 7.66 21.59
N TRP A 524 35.98 6.76 21.19
CA TRP A 524 35.82 6.35 19.81
C TRP A 524 34.34 6.43 19.43
N LEU A 525 34.09 6.59 18.14
CA LEU A 525 32.76 6.57 17.55
C LEU A 525 32.79 5.59 16.37
N GLU A 526 31.92 4.59 16.42
CA GLU A 526 31.72 3.65 15.32
C GLU A 526 30.52 4.10 14.51
N LEU A 527 30.68 4.12 13.18
CA LEU A 527 29.63 4.46 12.24
C LEU A 527 29.34 3.20 11.42
N SER A 528 28.07 2.81 11.40
CA SER A 528 27.53 1.73 10.58
C SER A 528 26.38 2.30 9.79
N LEU A 529 26.39 2.06 8.47
CA LEU A 529 25.26 2.30 7.60
C LEU A 529 24.85 0.96 7.00
N ASP A 530 23.68 0.49 7.38
CA ASP A 530 23.09 -0.74 6.89
C ASP A 530 21.89 -0.41 6.01
N ASP A 531 21.66 -1.19 4.96
CA ASP A 531 20.45 -1.09 4.14
C ASP A 531 19.22 -1.69 4.85
N GLY A 532 18.03 -1.51 4.27
CA GLY A 532 16.77 -2.05 4.79
C GLY A 532 16.68 -3.59 4.86
N LYS A 533 17.77 -4.33 4.58
CA LYS A 533 17.92 -5.78 4.78
C LYS A 533 19.09 -6.12 5.72
N LEU A 534 19.57 -5.14 6.51
CA LEU A 534 20.73 -5.23 7.40
C LEU A 534 22.04 -5.57 6.66
N GLY A 535 22.14 -5.21 5.37
CA GLY A 535 23.37 -5.31 4.60
C GLY A 535 24.13 -3.99 4.61
N GLY A 536 25.33 -3.97 5.20
CA GLY A 536 26.18 -2.78 5.26
C GLY A 536 26.44 -2.14 3.89
N VAL A 537 26.28 -0.82 3.80
CA VAL A 537 26.36 -0.01 2.57
C VAL A 537 27.83 0.36 2.28
N PRO A 538 28.51 -0.32 1.33
CA PRO A 538 29.95 -0.20 1.18
C PRO A 538 30.34 1.12 0.52
N GLY A 539 31.39 1.77 1.02
CA GLY A 539 31.94 2.96 0.35
C GLY A 539 31.08 4.21 0.42
N ALA A 540 29.97 4.22 1.17
CA ALA A 540 29.22 5.46 1.42
C ALA A 540 30.13 6.49 2.09
N ALA A 541 30.02 7.76 1.68
CA ALA A 541 30.70 8.85 2.39
C ALA A 541 30.12 9.01 3.79
N TYR A 542 30.88 9.62 4.71
CA TYR A 542 30.34 10.07 5.99
C TYR A 542 30.89 11.44 6.37
N LYS A 543 30.12 12.15 7.20
CA LYS A 543 30.51 13.38 7.88
C LYS A 543 30.00 13.35 9.31
N VAL A 544 30.87 13.62 10.26
CA VAL A 544 30.53 13.74 11.69
C VAL A 544 30.86 15.15 12.16
N ILE A 545 29.91 15.81 12.82
CA ILE A 545 30.10 17.11 13.48
C ILE A 545 29.99 16.88 14.99
N PHE A 546 31.07 17.13 15.72
CA PHE A 546 31.15 16.90 17.16
C PHE A 546 30.68 18.12 17.99
N ALA A 547 30.39 17.90 19.27
CA ALA A 547 29.91 18.94 20.20
C ALA A 547 30.84 20.15 20.38
N ASP A 548 32.14 20.00 20.10
CA ASP A 548 33.12 21.10 20.13
C ASP A 548 33.25 21.87 18.81
N GLY A 549 32.49 21.46 17.78
CA GLY A 549 32.51 22.02 16.44
C GLY A 549 33.57 21.44 15.51
N SER A 550 34.36 20.44 15.94
CA SER A 550 35.26 19.71 15.05
C SER A 550 34.48 18.78 14.11
N ILE A 551 35.11 18.41 12.98
CA ILE A 551 34.49 17.63 11.90
C ILE A 551 35.42 16.47 11.53
N ALA A 552 34.84 15.28 11.29
CA ALA A 552 35.52 14.14 10.70
C ALA A 552 34.75 13.64 9.46
N GLU A 553 35.45 13.39 8.36
CA GLU A 553 34.88 12.99 7.07
C GLU A 553 35.67 11.80 6.49
N GLY A 554 35.05 11.01 5.62
CA GLY A 554 35.70 9.86 4.97
C GLY A 554 34.69 8.93 4.28
N PHE A 555 35.07 7.67 4.09
CA PHE A 555 34.21 6.64 3.49
C PHE A 555 34.11 5.40 4.38
N LEU A 556 32.96 4.72 4.34
CA LEU A 556 32.76 3.42 4.98
C LEU A 556 33.52 2.32 4.24
N ASN A 557 33.93 1.29 4.98
CA ASN A 557 34.65 0.14 4.41
C ASN A 557 33.71 -0.78 3.60
N ASN A 558 34.26 -1.90 3.11
CA ASN A 558 33.51 -2.88 2.29
C ASN A 558 32.33 -3.57 3.01
N LEU A 559 32.15 -3.33 4.31
CA LEU A 559 31.06 -3.85 5.15
C LEU A 559 30.13 -2.73 5.64
N GLY A 560 30.22 -1.50 5.12
CA GLY A 560 29.40 -0.38 5.59
C GLY A 560 29.78 0.15 6.98
N HIS A 561 31.00 -0.12 7.45
CA HIS A 561 31.48 0.30 8.77
C HIS A 561 32.69 1.23 8.69
N THR A 562 32.84 2.11 9.68
CA THR A 562 34.11 2.76 10.01
C THR A 562 34.19 3.09 11.49
N ARG A 563 35.40 3.36 12.00
CA ARG A 563 35.62 3.68 13.40
C ARG A 563 36.58 4.86 13.54
N LEU A 564 36.08 5.91 14.18
CA LEU A 564 36.82 7.13 14.49
C LEU A 564 37.40 7.01 15.90
N GLU A 565 38.71 7.25 16.04
CA GLU A 565 39.43 7.24 17.32
C GLU A 565 39.76 8.66 17.78
N GLY A 566 39.78 8.90 19.09
CA GLY A 566 40.11 10.20 19.68
C GLY A 566 39.00 11.25 19.60
N VAL A 567 37.72 10.85 19.55
CA VAL A 567 36.60 11.77 19.37
C VAL A 567 36.33 12.66 20.60
N PRO A 568 35.90 13.93 20.43
CA PRO A 568 35.50 14.80 21.53
C PRO A 568 34.34 14.22 22.36
N PHE A 569 34.32 14.52 23.66
CA PHE A 569 33.23 14.09 24.55
C PHE A 569 32.00 14.99 24.38
N GLY A 570 30.89 14.42 23.91
CA GLY A 570 29.61 15.11 23.75
C GLY A 570 28.77 14.48 22.63
N PRO A 571 27.57 15.01 22.34
CA PRO A 571 26.78 14.58 21.20
C PRO A 571 27.51 14.85 19.88
N ALA A 572 27.31 13.96 18.90
CA ALA A 572 27.79 14.14 17.53
C ALA A 572 26.61 14.02 16.56
N LYS A 573 26.66 14.77 15.45
CA LYS A 573 25.73 14.62 14.33
C LYS A 573 26.44 13.85 13.22
N VAL A 574 25.88 12.72 12.81
CA VAL A 574 26.40 11.88 11.73
C VAL A 574 25.53 12.09 10.50
N TYR A 575 26.17 12.23 9.35
CA TYR A 575 25.59 12.26 8.02
C TYR A 575 26.29 11.19 7.19
N TYR A 576 25.53 10.50 6.34
CA TYR A 576 26.07 9.58 5.35
C TYR A 576 25.80 10.11 3.93
N GLY A 577 26.63 9.70 2.96
CA GLY A 577 26.45 10.00 1.55
C GLY A 577 25.76 8.88 0.77
N GLU A 578 25.47 9.15 -0.50
CA GLU A 578 24.71 8.28 -1.40
C GLU A 578 25.38 6.92 -1.70
N ASP A 579 24.58 5.95 -2.13
CA ASP A 579 25.05 4.64 -2.59
C ASP A 579 25.83 4.79 -3.92
N PRO A 580 27.13 4.41 -3.99
CA PRO A 580 27.98 4.68 -5.15
C PRO A 580 27.82 3.65 -6.29
N ARG A 581 26.85 2.74 -6.22
CA ARG A 581 26.58 1.78 -7.31
C ARG A 581 26.02 2.49 -8.55
N PRO A 582 26.35 2.03 -9.77
CA PRO A 582 25.72 2.53 -11.00
C PRO A 582 24.24 2.14 -11.04
N TYR A 583 23.42 2.92 -11.74
CA TYR A 583 22.01 2.61 -11.99
C TYR A 583 21.88 1.72 -13.25
N PRO A 584 21.49 0.44 -13.15
CA PRO A 584 21.22 -0.39 -14.32
C PRO A 584 19.85 -0.04 -14.90
N ARG A 585 19.75 1.05 -15.68
CA ARG A 585 18.53 1.47 -16.37
C ARG A 585 17.97 0.33 -17.24
N GLN A 586 16.67 0.07 -17.11
CA GLN A 586 16.00 -0.90 -17.99
C GLN A 586 15.66 -0.24 -19.33
N PRO A 587 15.79 -0.95 -20.46
CA PRO A 587 15.49 -0.37 -21.75
C PRO A 587 13.98 -0.25 -21.99
N ILE A 588 13.56 0.84 -22.62
CA ILE A 588 12.15 1.06 -23.01
C ILE A 588 11.76 0.02 -24.06
N LYS A 589 10.57 -0.58 -23.90
CA LYS A 589 9.99 -1.56 -24.84
C LYS A 589 8.50 -1.35 -24.96
N ALA A 590 7.98 -1.31 -26.19
CA ALA A 590 6.55 -1.24 -26.42
C ALA A 590 5.85 -2.53 -25.95
N LEU A 591 4.77 -2.38 -25.18
CA LEU A 591 3.89 -3.48 -24.79
C LEU A 591 2.65 -3.54 -25.69
N ALA A 592 1.91 -4.64 -25.61
CA ALA A 592 0.60 -4.73 -26.26
C ALA A 592 -0.37 -3.80 -25.54
N SER A 593 -1.05 -2.92 -26.28
CA SER A 593 -2.05 -2.00 -25.75
C SER A 593 -3.45 -2.52 -26.06
N SER A 594 -4.30 -2.64 -25.04
CA SER A 594 -5.74 -2.89 -25.17
C SER A 594 -6.47 -2.44 -23.91
N ALA A 595 -7.77 -2.11 -24.04
CA ALA A 595 -8.61 -1.76 -22.89
C ALA A 595 -8.58 -2.86 -21.81
N ALA A 596 -8.74 -4.13 -22.19
CA ALA A 596 -8.69 -5.25 -21.24
C ALA A 596 -7.37 -5.36 -20.45
N LEU A 597 -6.22 -5.01 -21.05
CA LEU A 597 -4.93 -5.02 -20.34
C LEU A 597 -4.78 -3.84 -19.38
N ILE A 598 -5.28 -2.66 -19.76
CA ILE A 598 -5.33 -1.45 -18.93
C ILE A 598 -6.29 -1.66 -17.75
N ASP A 599 -7.48 -2.21 -18.02
CA ASP A 599 -8.53 -2.47 -17.04
C ASP A 599 -8.14 -3.59 -16.07
N ARG A 600 -7.35 -4.59 -16.51
CA ARG A 600 -6.74 -5.58 -15.60
C ARG A 600 -5.74 -4.91 -14.65
N ASP A 601 -4.89 -4.03 -15.18
CA ASP A 601 -3.91 -3.31 -14.36
C ASP A 601 -4.63 -2.37 -13.36
N LEU A 602 -5.74 -1.72 -13.74
CA LEU A 602 -6.62 -0.96 -12.83
C LEU A 602 -7.26 -1.84 -11.74
N ARG A 603 -7.92 -2.96 -12.12
CA ARG A 603 -8.53 -3.90 -11.16
C ARG A 603 -7.50 -4.47 -10.17
N SER A 604 -6.24 -4.65 -10.59
CA SER A 604 -5.17 -5.14 -9.70
C SER A 604 -4.86 -4.20 -8.52
N LEU A 605 -5.31 -2.94 -8.60
CA LEU A 605 -5.19 -1.93 -7.55
C LEU A 605 -6.50 -1.70 -6.78
N GLY A 606 -7.57 -2.45 -7.07
CA GLY A 606 -8.89 -2.28 -6.45
C GLY A 606 -9.78 -1.22 -7.11
N PHE A 607 -9.43 -0.73 -8.31
CA PHE A 607 -10.28 0.22 -9.04
C PHE A 607 -11.33 -0.46 -9.92
N ILE A 608 -12.54 0.09 -9.93
CA ILE A 608 -13.63 -0.27 -10.85
C ILE A 608 -13.46 0.55 -12.14
N PRO A 609 -13.05 -0.03 -13.29
CA PRO A 609 -12.63 0.74 -14.46
C PRO A 609 -13.75 1.52 -15.20
N ALA A 610 -15.02 1.30 -14.80
CA ALA A 610 -16.20 1.99 -15.32
C ALA A 610 -16.62 3.20 -14.47
N LYS A 611 -16.30 3.21 -13.16
CA LYS A 611 -16.60 4.33 -12.23
C LYS A 611 -15.45 5.36 -12.14
N LEU A 612 -14.41 5.23 -12.98
CA LEU A 612 -13.26 6.13 -13.02
C LEU A 612 -13.29 7.03 -14.25
N ASP A 613 -13.21 8.35 -14.04
CA ASP A 613 -12.75 9.25 -15.08
C ASP A 613 -11.26 8.98 -15.35
N ARG A 614 -10.96 8.47 -16.54
CA ARG A 614 -9.60 8.08 -16.94
C ARG A 614 -8.76 9.28 -17.35
N ASP A 615 -9.36 10.33 -17.87
CA ASP A 615 -8.64 11.52 -18.33
C ASP A 615 -8.23 12.37 -17.12
N ASP A 616 -9.10 12.53 -16.13
CA ASP A 616 -8.78 13.16 -14.84
C ASP A 616 -7.75 12.34 -14.05
N LEU A 617 -7.91 11.00 -13.99
CA LEU A 617 -6.91 10.12 -13.37
C LEU A 617 -5.54 10.24 -14.07
N TYR A 618 -5.50 10.33 -15.40
CA TYR A 618 -4.25 10.49 -16.14
C TYR A 618 -3.62 11.87 -15.96
N ALA A 619 -4.42 12.94 -15.95
CA ALA A 619 -3.97 14.30 -15.68
C ALA A 619 -3.33 14.39 -14.28
N GLU A 620 -4.06 13.96 -13.24
CA GLU A 620 -3.59 13.97 -11.84
C GLU A 620 -2.34 13.08 -11.66
N THR A 621 -2.37 11.84 -12.16
CA THR A 621 -1.24 10.90 -11.99
C THR A 621 0.01 11.38 -12.70
N THR A 622 -0.08 11.92 -13.92
CA THR A 622 1.07 12.54 -14.60
C THR A 622 1.54 13.84 -13.93
N GLY A 623 0.73 14.43 -13.06
CA GLY A 623 0.92 15.76 -12.52
C GLY A 623 0.70 16.86 -13.55
N ARG A 624 -0.02 16.61 -14.65
CA ARG A 624 -0.48 17.64 -15.57
C ARG A 624 -1.74 18.28 -15.02
N ILE A 625 -1.65 19.55 -14.69
CA ILE A 625 -2.77 20.31 -14.17
C ILE A 625 -2.90 21.58 -15.02
N ALA A 626 -4.13 21.88 -15.42
CA ALA A 626 -4.52 23.06 -16.19
C ALA A 626 -4.15 24.37 -15.47
N PRO A 627 -4.21 25.56 -16.12
CA PRO A 627 -3.55 26.79 -15.66
C PRO A 627 -3.98 27.40 -14.29
N TYR A 628 -4.87 26.78 -13.52
CA TYR A 628 -5.40 27.30 -12.26
C TYR A 628 -5.75 26.21 -11.24
N CYS A 629 -4.76 25.66 -10.51
CA CYS A 629 -5.03 24.79 -9.34
C CYS A 629 -3.79 24.67 -8.41
N GLU A 630 -3.94 24.89 -7.10
CA GLU A 630 -2.85 24.88 -6.09
C GLU A 630 -2.41 23.46 -5.66
N LEU A 631 -2.52 22.47 -6.55
CA LEU A 631 -2.93 21.10 -6.17
C LEU A 631 -1.85 20.04 -5.98
N ASN A 632 -0.56 20.38 -6.04
CA ASN A 632 0.52 19.40 -5.86
C ASN A 632 0.80 19.03 -4.37
N ALA A 633 -0.15 19.27 -3.46
CA ALA A 633 0.06 19.17 -2.02
C ALA A 633 0.08 17.73 -1.47
N LEU A 634 -0.87 16.87 -1.88
CA LEU A 634 -1.07 15.56 -1.23
C LEU A 634 0.07 14.56 -1.51
N TRP A 635 0.49 14.37 -2.77
CA TRP A 635 1.63 13.50 -3.06
C TRP A 635 2.93 14.03 -2.46
N TRP A 636 3.10 15.36 -2.40
CA TRP A 636 4.22 16.01 -1.73
C TRP A 636 4.22 15.74 -0.21
N GLU A 637 3.10 15.96 0.46
CA GLU A 637 2.93 15.71 1.91
C GLU A 637 3.17 14.23 2.24
N TRP A 638 2.61 13.33 1.43
CA TRP A 638 2.80 11.88 1.54
C TRP A 638 4.28 11.47 1.35
N ALA A 639 4.94 11.94 0.28
CA ALA A 639 6.33 11.58 -0.01
C ALA A 639 7.29 12.11 1.06
N SER A 640 7.03 13.34 1.53
CA SER A 640 7.77 14.03 2.59
C SER A 640 7.59 13.35 3.95
N ALA A 641 6.36 13.03 4.36
CA ALA A 641 6.07 12.32 5.61
C ALA A 641 6.74 10.95 5.66
N ARG A 642 6.66 10.18 4.57
CA ARG A 642 7.26 8.84 4.46
C ARG A 642 8.78 8.85 4.53
N TYR A 643 9.44 9.89 4.03
CA TYR A 643 10.89 10.03 4.07
C TYR A 643 11.40 10.63 5.40
N HIS A 644 10.66 11.54 6.01
CA HIS A 644 11.05 12.17 7.27
C HIS A 644 10.61 11.42 8.55
N GLY A 645 9.75 10.40 8.43
CA GLY A 645 9.44 9.46 9.52
C GLY A 645 8.71 10.12 10.68
N HIS A 646 7.53 10.66 10.40
CA HIS A 646 6.61 11.22 11.40
C HIS A 646 5.64 10.18 11.96
#